data_AF-A0A8C4ZYX9-F1
#
_entry.id   AF-A0A8C4ZYX9-F1
#
_cell.length_a   1.000
_cell.length_b   1.000
_cell.length_c   1.000
_cell.angle_alpha   90.00
_cell.angle_beta   90.00
_cell.angle_gamma   90.00
#
_symmetry.space_group_name_H-M   'P 1'
#
loop_
_entity.id
_entity.type
_entity.pdbx_description
1 polymer ?
#
loop_
_entity_poly.entity_id
_entity_poly.type
_entity_poly.pdbx_seq_one_letter_code
_entity_poly.pdbx_strand_id
1 'polypeptide(L)'
;MPSSVRAGSLKDPDVAELFYREDPEKLFADLREIGHGSFGAVYFARDIRNNEVVAIKKMSYSGKQTNEKWQDIIKEVKFLQKLRHPNTIEYRGCYLREHTAWVSPLVQPFKPAGLTLLTQQGGADVKAGNILLTEPGLVKLGDFGSASIVAPANSFVGTPYWMAPEVILAMDEGQYDGKVDVWSLGITCIELAERKPPLFNMNAMSALYHIAQNESPYLYNEPTSDILLNHRFLCRERPVTVVMDLIARTKEAVRELDNLQYRKMKKILFQETHNNGPTPEGAEDEEAEQYLLRTGTVNSLESSQSVPSMSISASSQSSSVTSLADASDHSDEMAMMGKGEHTVTSNSSVIHRPSGHDNIYDDPYQPEMDQPLAPSAGRRRAYYRNRDHFATIRTASLVTRQIQEHEQGSALREQMSGYKRMRRQHQKQLMGLENKLRSEMDEHQLRLDKELEGQRGSFSGEGDKLTKKHHAILDKEMKAALAEEKKFQQHILTQQKKELTSLLESQKRQYRQRKDQLKEELNENQSTPKREKQEWLVRQKECMQQMQAEEEAGLLRRQRQYYELQCRQYKRKMLLARHNLEQDLLREDLNKKQTLKDLECAMLLRHHESTQELEFRQLGLVQRTRAELIRTQHQTELTNQMEYNKRREQELRQKHAVEVRQQPKSLKTKELQIKRQFQDTCKIQTRQYKALRNHLLETTPKADHKAVLKRLKEEQTRKLAILAEQYDHSINDMLSTQALRLDESQEAEYQVLRMQLQQELELLNAYQSKIKMHSDSQHDREAKDLEQRVSIRRALLEQRIEEEMLSLQNERSERIRTLLERQAHEMEAFDSESMRLGFSGMALSGAPGEAFSQGYPAPAAAAPPPPGGSSAWPSRPVPPPASEEDRLGGARRGGGSDGGLSRSTSVTSHISNGSHLSYS
;
A
#
# COMPACT_ATOMS: atom_id res chain seq x y z
N MET A 1 4.90 -26.17 4.73
CA MET A 1 5.57 -25.42 5.82
C MET A 1 6.99 -25.93 5.97
N PRO A 2 8.03 -25.12 5.71
CA PRO A 2 9.39 -25.41 6.18
C PRO A 2 9.44 -25.32 7.70
N SER A 3 10.21 -26.17 8.37
CA SER A 3 10.42 -26.09 9.82
C SER A 3 11.22 -24.84 10.17
N SER A 4 10.71 -23.98 11.07
CA SER A 4 11.45 -22.82 11.53
C SER A 4 12.65 -23.24 12.38
N VAL A 5 13.85 -22.98 11.88
CA VAL A 5 15.10 -23.25 12.58
C VAL A 5 15.19 -22.37 13.83
N ARG A 6 15.50 -22.97 14.98
CA ARG A 6 15.59 -22.27 16.28
C ARG A 6 16.79 -21.30 16.27
N ALA A 7 16.67 -20.11 16.87
CA ALA A 7 17.81 -19.20 17.00
C ALA A 7 19.04 -19.90 17.63
N GLY A 8 20.23 -19.66 17.08
CA GLY A 8 21.48 -20.33 17.47
C GLY A 8 21.64 -21.78 16.99
N SER A 9 20.65 -22.38 16.33
CA SER A 9 20.72 -23.79 15.88
C SER A 9 21.51 -23.95 14.58
N LEU A 10 22.81 -24.24 14.68
CA LEU A 10 23.72 -24.59 13.57
C LEU A 10 23.43 -25.97 12.92
N LYS A 11 22.15 -26.34 12.79
CA LYS A 11 21.68 -27.53 12.05
C LYS A 11 21.43 -27.25 10.56
N ASP A 12 21.24 -25.98 10.23
CA ASP A 12 21.14 -25.46 8.87
C ASP A 12 22.57 -25.22 8.34
N PRO A 13 23.02 -25.88 7.25
CA PRO A 13 24.38 -25.77 6.75
C PRO A 13 24.72 -24.33 6.32
N ASP A 14 23.79 -23.63 5.67
CA ASP A 14 23.93 -22.23 5.21
C ASP A 14 24.05 -21.21 6.34
N VAL A 15 23.77 -21.65 7.57
CA VAL A 15 23.95 -20.91 8.82
C VAL A 15 25.21 -21.39 9.55
N ALA A 16 25.51 -22.69 9.51
CA ALA A 16 26.70 -23.27 10.13
C ALA A 16 28.01 -22.81 9.47
N GLU A 17 28.04 -22.57 8.16
CA GLU A 17 29.21 -22.07 7.43
C GLU A 17 29.60 -20.62 7.82
N LEU A 18 28.69 -19.86 8.42
CA LEU A 18 28.90 -18.46 8.80
C LEU A 18 29.72 -18.28 10.08
N PHE A 19 29.95 -19.35 10.85
CA PHE A 19 30.61 -19.32 12.15
C PHE A 19 31.76 -20.31 12.22
N TYR A 20 32.94 -19.84 12.63
CA TYR A 20 34.04 -20.71 13.01
C TYR A 20 33.69 -21.51 14.27
N ARG A 21 34.15 -22.77 14.32
CA ARG A 21 33.91 -23.72 15.41
C ARG A 21 34.88 -23.56 16.60
N GLU A 22 35.84 -22.64 16.47
CA GLU A 22 36.84 -22.36 17.49
C GLU A 22 36.25 -21.55 18.66
N ASP A 23 36.79 -21.75 19.86
CA ASP A 23 36.31 -21.09 21.09
C ASP A 23 36.92 -19.69 21.21
N PRO A 24 36.16 -18.59 21.01
CA PRO A 24 36.73 -17.24 20.88
C PRO A 24 37.39 -16.76 22.18
N GLU A 25 36.97 -17.28 23.33
CA GLU A 25 37.56 -17.00 24.65
C GLU A 25 38.99 -17.56 24.79
N LYS A 26 39.42 -18.45 23.88
CA LYS A 26 40.77 -19.02 23.80
C LYS A 26 41.60 -18.43 22.65
N LEU A 27 40.98 -17.61 21.79
CA LEU A 27 41.64 -16.96 20.65
C LEU A 27 41.99 -15.50 20.94
N PHE A 28 41.20 -14.83 21.77
CA PHE A 28 41.30 -13.37 21.96
C PHE A 28 41.54 -13.00 23.42
N ALA A 29 42.63 -12.26 23.66
CA ALA A 29 43.01 -11.73 24.97
C ALA A 29 42.86 -10.19 25.01
N ASP A 30 43.06 -9.61 26.20
CA ASP A 30 43.08 -8.15 26.44
C ASP A 30 41.81 -7.42 25.96
N LEU A 31 40.64 -7.98 26.29
CA LEU A 31 39.34 -7.44 25.88
C LEU A 31 39.01 -6.13 26.63
N ARG A 32 39.14 -4.99 25.95
CA ARG A 32 38.83 -3.66 26.49
C ARG A 32 37.68 -3.03 25.68
N GLU A 33 36.59 -2.62 26.32
CA GLU A 33 35.45 -2.03 25.59
C GLU A 33 35.85 -0.70 24.90
N ILE A 34 35.50 -0.56 23.63
CA ILE A 34 35.73 0.64 22.81
C ILE A 34 34.43 1.31 22.33
N GLY A 35 33.27 0.69 22.52
CA GLY A 35 31.95 1.28 22.33
C GLY A 35 30.83 0.24 22.37
N HIS A 36 29.57 0.67 22.33
CA HIS A 36 28.42 -0.22 22.33
C HIS A 36 27.26 0.32 21.47
N GLY A 37 26.34 -0.55 21.07
CA GLY A 37 25.14 -0.21 20.30
C GLY A 37 23.96 -1.13 20.61
N SER A 38 22.86 -0.98 19.86
CA SER A 38 21.61 -1.75 20.05
C SER A 38 21.79 -3.27 19.98
N PHE A 39 22.80 -3.74 19.27
CA PHE A 39 23.09 -5.16 19.09
C PHE A 39 24.06 -5.74 20.12
N GLY A 40 24.82 -4.90 20.85
CA GLY A 40 25.81 -5.31 21.85
C GLY A 40 27.05 -4.42 21.89
N ALA A 41 28.12 -4.91 22.52
CA ALA A 41 29.34 -4.15 22.80
C ALA A 41 30.50 -4.54 21.86
N VAL A 42 31.36 -3.56 21.56
CA VAL A 42 32.56 -3.67 20.72
C VAL A 42 33.79 -3.53 21.59
N TYR A 43 34.70 -4.50 21.48
CA TYR A 43 35.94 -4.59 22.25
C TYR A 43 37.16 -4.44 21.34
N PHE A 44 38.16 -3.70 21.79
CA PHE A 44 39.55 -3.95 21.41
C PHE A 44 39.96 -5.30 21.98
N ALA A 45 40.67 -6.11 21.21
CA ALA A 45 41.27 -7.36 21.67
C ALA A 45 42.51 -7.72 20.83
N ARG A 46 43.25 -8.73 21.28
CA ARG A 46 44.48 -9.23 20.67
C ARG A 46 44.32 -10.70 20.30
N ASP A 47 44.49 -11.06 19.04
CA ASP A 47 44.49 -12.47 18.60
C ASP A 47 45.79 -13.13 19.07
N ILE A 48 45.66 -14.17 19.89
CA ILE A 48 46.78 -14.84 20.57
C ILE A 48 47.66 -15.61 19.57
N ARG A 49 47.13 -15.97 18.39
CA ARG A 49 47.82 -16.79 17.38
C ARG A 49 48.89 -16.03 16.60
N ASN A 50 48.66 -14.75 16.34
CA ASN A 50 49.51 -13.92 15.48
C ASN A 50 49.84 -12.53 16.08
N ASN A 51 49.35 -12.24 17.30
CA ASN A 51 49.54 -10.98 18.01
C ASN A 51 48.92 -9.74 17.34
N GLU A 52 48.03 -9.91 16.36
CA GLU A 52 47.31 -8.80 15.71
C GLU A 52 46.28 -8.17 16.66
N VAL A 53 46.08 -6.87 16.52
CA VAL A 53 44.98 -6.13 17.17
C VAL A 53 43.73 -6.25 16.32
N VAL A 54 42.64 -6.71 16.94
CA VAL A 54 41.32 -6.87 16.32
C VAL A 54 40.28 -6.03 17.07
N ALA A 55 39.18 -5.70 16.40
CA ALA A 55 37.95 -5.33 17.06
C ALA A 55 37.03 -6.56 17.14
N ILE A 56 36.19 -6.65 18.17
CA ILE A 56 35.22 -7.74 18.38
C ILE A 56 33.87 -7.15 18.77
N LYS A 57 32.88 -7.23 17.88
CA LYS A 57 31.49 -6.87 18.15
C LYS A 57 30.77 -8.11 18.70
N LYS A 58 30.52 -8.13 20.02
CA LYS A 58 29.77 -9.20 20.70
C LYS A 58 28.27 -8.89 20.64
N MET A 59 27.51 -9.72 19.92
CA MET A 59 26.08 -9.56 19.69
C MET A 59 25.28 -10.65 20.39
N SER A 60 24.50 -10.29 21.42
CA SER A 60 23.77 -11.25 22.26
C SER A 60 22.32 -11.41 21.83
N TYR A 61 21.96 -12.61 21.37
CA TYR A 61 20.62 -12.99 20.92
C TYR A 61 19.76 -13.64 22.02
N SER A 62 20.08 -13.41 23.30
CA SER A 62 19.26 -13.88 24.42
C SER A 62 17.97 -13.06 24.62
N GLY A 63 17.05 -13.61 25.42
CA GLY A 63 15.82 -12.95 25.87
C GLY A 63 14.63 -13.03 24.91
N LYS A 64 13.56 -12.28 25.22
CA LYS A 64 12.23 -12.34 24.54
C LYS A 64 12.25 -12.04 23.03
N GLN A 65 13.37 -11.53 22.49
CA GLN A 65 13.50 -11.07 21.10
C GLN A 65 14.51 -11.92 20.29
N THR A 66 14.83 -13.13 20.77
CA THR A 66 15.93 -13.98 20.26
C THR A 66 15.92 -14.19 18.74
N ASN A 67 14.77 -14.46 18.13
CA ASN A 67 14.67 -14.69 16.68
C ASN A 67 14.92 -13.42 15.85
N GLU A 68 14.49 -12.24 16.32
CA GLU A 68 14.72 -10.98 15.58
C GLU A 68 16.22 -10.62 15.61
N LYS A 69 16.82 -10.65 16.81
CA LYS A 69 18.27 -10.44 16.98
C LYS A 69 19.12 -11.44 16.21
N TRP A 70 18.72 -12.71 16.15
CA TRP A 70 19.44 -13.74 15.39
C TRP A 70 19.39 -13.46 13.89
N GLN A 71 18.25 -13.04 13.34
CA GLN A 71 18.16 -12.65 11.93
C GLN A 71 19.01 -11.40 11.63
N ASP A 72 19.02 -10.39 12.52
CA ASP A 72 19.87 -9.22 12.36
C ASP A 72 21.39 -9.58 12.39
N ILE A 73 21.82 -10.50 13.27
CA ILE A 73 23.19 -11.05 13.29
C ILE A 73 23.54 -11.76 11.97
N ILE A 74 22.67 -12.65 11.49
CA ILE A 74 22.89 -13.41 10.26
C ILE A 74 22.94 -12.48 9.05
N LYS A 75 22.09 -11.44 9.02
CA LYS A 75 22.10 -10.39 7.98
C LYS A 75 23.42 -9.62 7.99
N GLU A 76 23.89 -9.15 9.15
CA GLU A 76 25.15 -8.41 9.25
C GLU A 76 26.35 -9.27 8.83
N VAL A 77 26.42 -10.54 9.27
CA VAL A 77 27.50 -11.46 8.87
C VAL A 77 27.46 -11.75 7.36
N LYS A 78 26.30 -12.06 6.78
CA LYS A 78 26.16 -12.29 5.32
C LYS A 78 26.41 -11.03 4.48
N PHE A 79 26.30 -9.83 5.04
CA PHE A 79 26.72 -8.59 4.40
C PHE A 79 28.25 -8.42 4.49
N LEU A 80 28.82 -8.51 5.69
CA LEU A 80 30.25 -8.36 5.96
C LEU A 80 31.13 -9.33 5.15
N GLN A 81 30.71 -10.59 4.99
CA GLN A 81 31.42 -11.59 4.17
C GLN A 81 31.60 -11.18 2.70
N LYS A 82 30.71 -10.33 2.16
CA LYS A 82 30.77 -9.85 0.77
C LYS A 82 31.66 -8.62 0.60
N LEU A 83 31.97 -7.89 1.68
CA LEU A 83 32.75 -6.66 1.62
C LEU A 83 34.24 -6.94 1.42
N ARG A 84 34.78 -6.50 0.29
CA ARG A 84 36.23 -6.54 0.00
C ARG A 84 36.68 -5.19 -0.56
N HIS A 85 36.74 -4.19 0.30
CA HIS A 85 37.12 -2.83 -0.08
C HIS A 85 38.03 -2.15 0.96
N PRO A 86 39.11 -1.45 0.58
CA PRO A 86 40.02 -0.82 1.54
C PRO A 86 39.36 0.26 2.41
N ASN A 87 38.34 0.97 1.90
CA ASN A 87 37.53 1.91 2.69
C ASN A 87 36.32 1.29 3.42
N THR A 88 36.22 -0.04 3.50
CA THR A 88 35.32 -0.73 4.45
C THR A 88 36.12 -1.35 5.59
N ILE A 89 35.47 -1.60 6.73
CA ILE A 89 36.06 -2.46 7.76
C ILE A 89 36.28 -3.87 7.18
N GLU A 90 37.40 -4.49 7.51
CA GLU A 90 37.74 -5.83 7.00
C GLU A 90 37.13 -6.89 7.92
N TYR A 91 36.37 -7.83 7.38
CA TYR A 91 35.80 -8.95 8.14
C TYR A 91 36.77 -10.15 8.15
N ARG A 92 37.22 -10.57 9.33
CA ARG A 92 38.06 -11.78 9.51
C ARG A 92 37.23 -13.02 9.85
N GLY A 93 36.11 -12.87 10.52
CA GLY A 93 35.25 -14.00 10.88
C GLY A 93 34.12 -13.68 11.86
N CYS A 94 33.30 -14.70 12.12
CA CYS A 94 32.38 -14.73 13.24
C CYS A 94 32.56 -16.05 14.01
N TYR A 95 32.43 -16.00 15.33
CA TYR A 95 32.51 -17.15 16.23
C TYR A 95 31.23 -17.19 17.08
N LEU A 96 30.81 -18.38 17.53
CA LEU A 96 29.59 -18.53 18.32
C LEU A 96 29.90 -19.12 19.71
N ARG A 97 29.49 -18.42 20.77
CA ARG A 97 29.62 -18.88 22.16
C ARG A 97 28.31 -18.67 22.91
N GLU A 98 27.73 -19.76 23.39
CA GLU A 98 26.44 -19.80 24.11
C GLU A 98 25.29 -19.10 23.37
N HIS A 99 24.95 -17.87 23.77
CA HIS A 99 23.89 -17.04 23.20
C HIS A 99 24.45 -15.71 22.63
N THR A 100 25.75 -15.69 22.30
CA THR A 100 26.48 -14.51 21.81
C THR A 100 27.29 -14.86 20.56
N ALA A 101 27.06 -14.11 19.48
CA ALA A 101 27.94 -14.10 18.31
C ALA A 101 29.08 -13.11 18.52
N TRP A 102 30.31 -13.49 18.19
CA TRP A 102 31.51 -12.65 18.27
C TRP A 102 31.97 -12.36 16.83
N VAL A 103 31.55 -11.21 16.29
CA VAL A 103 31.96 -10.75 14.95
C VAL A 103 33.31 -10.06 15.07
N SER A 104 34.33 -10.54 14.36
CA SER A 104 35.70 -10.01 14.43
C SER A 104 36.09 -9.28 13.13
N PRO A 105 35.99 -7.94 13.11
CA PRO A 105 36.64 -7.13 12.10
C PRO A 105 38.09 -6.73 12.46
N LEU A 106 38.96 -6.67 11.44
CA LEU A 106 40.33 -6.18 11.55
C LEU A 106 40.40 -4.64 11.37
N VAL A 107 41.34 -4.01 12.07
CA VAL A 107 41.65 -2.58 11.98
C VAL A 107 43.13 -2.37 11.59
N GLN A 108 43.56 -2.99 10.50
CA GLN A 108 44.91 -2.85 9.92
C GLN A 108 44.87 -2.57 8.41
N PRO A 109 45.98 -2.11 7.78
CA PRO A 109 45.92 -1.44 6.48
C PRO A 109 46.10 -2.38 5.28
N PHE A 110 45.34 -2.13 4.21
CA PHE A 110 45.67 -2.61 2.86
C PHE A 110 45.39 -1.53 1.80
N LYS A 111 45.97 -1.71 0.60
CA LYS A 111 46.17 -0.67 -0.43
C LYS A 111 44.86 0.04 -0.87
N PRO A 112 44.91 1.35 -1.19
CA PRO A 112 43.73 2.15 -1.49
C PRO A 112 43.09 1.82 -2.85
N ALA A 113 41.76 1.95 -2.89
CA ALA A 113 40.87 1.99 -4.04
C ALA A 113 39.71 2.94 -3.68
N GLY A 114 39.09 3.61 -4.67
CA GLY A 114 38.07 4.65 -4.41
C GLY A 114 36.75 4.11 -3.87
N LEU A 115 35.93 4.95 -3.21
CA LEU A 115 34.75 4.59 -2.40
C LEU A 115 33.58 3.84 -3.10
N THR A 116 33.76 3.43 -4.36
CA THR A 116 32.76 3.01 -5.36
C THR A 116 31.93 1.77 -5.00
N LEU A 117 32.37 0.90 -4.09
CA LEU A 117 31.75 -0.43 -3.92
C LEU A 117 30.44 -0.46 -3.08
N LEU A 118 30.22 0.50 -2.17
CA LEU A 118 29.10 0.43 -1.23
C LEU A 118 27.78 0.99 -1.77
N THR A 119 27.82 2.09 -2.53
CA THR A 119 26.63 2.82 -2.99
C THR A 119 25.78 2.09 -4.04
N GLN A 120 26.18 0.88 -4.43
CA GLN A 120 25.41 -0.05 -5.25
C GLN A 120 24.65 -1.11 -4.41
N GLN A 121 24.72 -1.03 -3.08
CA GLN A 121 24.03 -1.89 -2.10
C GLN A 121 23.35 -0.96 -1.05
N GLY A 122 22.05 -0.70 -1.19
CA GLY A 122 21.43 0.48 -0.55
C GLY A 122 21.29 0.46 0.98
N GLY A 123 21.27 1.65 1.59
CA GLY A 123 20.75 1.87 2.94
C GLY A 123 21.75 1.65 4.08
N ALA A 124 22.98 2.15 3.96
CA ALA A 124 23.92 2.19 5.07
C ALA A 124 23.57 3.30 6.06
N ASP A 125 23.86 3.09 7.36
CA ASP A 125 23.59 4.08 8.41
C ASP A 125 24.76 5.09 8.49
N VAL A 126 24.92 5.89 7.44
CA VAL A 126 26.07 6.82 7.27
C VAL A 126 25.93 8.02 8.20
N LYS A 127 26.90 8.15 9.12
CA LYS A 127 27.06 9.24 10.09
C LYS A 127 28.51 9.29 10.56
N ALA A 128 28.99 10.39 11.14
CA ALA A 128 30.41 10.49 11.54
C ALA A 128 30.82 9.41 12.56
N GLY A 129 29.89 8.97 13.43
CA GLY A 129 30.12 7.86 14.37
C GLY A 129 30.39 6.49 13.73
N ASN A 130 30.03 6.30 12.46
CA ASN A 130 30.24 5.05 11.70
C ASN A 130 31.41 5.16 10.69
N ILE A 131 32.13 6.30 10.68
CA ILE A 131 33.34 6.54 9.89
C ILE A 131 34.55 6.40 10.81
N LEU A 132 35.31 5.32 10.62
CA LEU A 132 36.45 4.95 11.45
C LEU A 132 37.77 5.41 10.82
N LEU A 133 38.74 5.76 11.66
CA LEU A 133 40.12 6.04 11.27
C LEU A 133 41.04 4.93 11.79
N THR A 134 41.87 4.38 10.90
CA THR A 134 43.00 3.52 11.27
C THR A 134 44.22 4.38 11.63
N GLU A 135 45.14 3.86 12.43
CA GLU A 135 46.39 4.59 12.77
C GLU A 135 47.21 5.03 11.53
N PRO A 136 47.32 4.22 10.45
CA PRO A 136 47.93 4.66 9.17
C PRO A 136 47.07 5.63 8.33
N GLY A 137 46.13 6.35 8.94
CA GLY A 137 45.36 7.41 8.28
C GLY A 137 44.32 6.95 7.25
N LEU A 138 44.09 5.65 7.09
CA LEU A 138 43.03 5.15 6.21
C LEU A 138 41.66 5.30 6.87
N VAL A 139 40.71 5.86 6.12
CA VAL A 139 39.30 6.00 6.49
C VAL A 139 38.54 4.72 6.12
N LYS A 140 37.73 4.17 7.04
CA LYS A 140 36.93 2.95 6.83
C LYS A 140 35.49 3.14 7.32
N LEU A 141 34.51 2.79 6.50
CA LEU A 141 33.10 2.68 6.89
C LEU A 141 32.85 1.40 7.70
N GLY A 142 32.02 1.50 8.74
CA GLY A 142 31.65 0.39 9.63
C GLY A 142 30.17 0.41 10.05
N ASP A 143 29.81 -0.53 10.93
CA ASP A 143 28.47 -0.80 11.45
C ASP A 143 27.38 -1.05 10.39
N PHE A 144 27.48 -2.17 9.68
CA PHE A 144 26.58 -2.55 8.58
C PHE A 144 25.25 -3.19 9.02
N GLY A 145 24.88 -3.14 10.30
CA GLY A 145 23.65 -3.78 10.82
C GLY A 145 22.35 -3.27 10.18
N SER A 146 22.34 -2.05 9.65
CA SER A 146 21.17 -1.51 8.90
C SER A 146 21.14 -1.90 7.42
N ALA A 147 22.29 -2.16 6.78
CA ALA A 147 22.48 -2.18 5.32
C ALA A 147 21.61 -3.20 4.58
N SER A 148 21.18 -2.90 3.34
CA SER A 148 20.43 -3.84 2.49
C SER A 148 21.34 -4.57 1.50
N ILE A 149 21.12 -5.87 1.34
CA ILE A 149 21.74 -6.71 0.29
C ILE A 149 21.02 -6.52 -1.06
N VAL A 150 19.82 -5.92 -1.04
CA VAL A 150 18.95 -5.72 -2.21
C VAL A 150 18.71 -4.23 -2.41
N ALA A 151 18.86 -3.76 -3.65
CA ALA A 151 18.44 -2.45 -4.10
C ALA A 151 17.50 -2.61 -5.31
N PRO A 152 16.40 -1.84 -5.41
CA PRO A 152 15.91 -0.91 -4.39
C PRO A 152 15.42 -1.62 -3.12
N ALA A 153 15.32 -0.87 -2.02
CA ALA A 153 14.87 -1.34 -0.71
C ALA A 153 13.64 -0.56 -0.22
N ASN A 154 12.91 -1.12 0.75
CA ASN A 154 11.67 -0.57 1.31
C ASN A 154 11.64 -0.62 2.86
N SER A 155 12.76 -0.91 3.51
CA SER A 155 12.81 -1.07 4.97
C SER A 155 13.10 0.24 5.69
N PHE A 156 12.29 0.61 6.69
CA PHE A 156 12.53 1.81 7.51
C PHE A 156 13.70 1.63 8.49
N VAL A 157 14.92 1.88 8.02
CA VAL A 157 16.22 1.72 8.73
C VAL A 157 17.03 3.01 8.74
N GLY A 158 18.15 3.06 9.47
CA GLY A 158 18.98 4.26 9.64
C GLY A 158 18.66 5.11 10.88
N THR A 159 19.50 6.12 11.14
CA THR A 159 19.41 7.03 12.30
C THR A 159 18.64 8.32 11.91
N PRO A 160 17.51 8.65 12.57
CA PRO A 160 16.54 9.67 12.12
C PRO A 160 17.07 10.96 11.51
N TYR A 161 17.99 11.66 12.18
CA TYR A 161 18.52 12.96 11.72
C TYR A 161 19.37 12.89 10.43
N TRP A 162 19.79 11.70 10.01
CA TRP A 162 20.54 11.45 8.78
C TRP A 162 19.71 10.74 7.70
N MET A 163 18.45 10.38 7.98
CA MET A 163 17.60 9.65 7.01
C MET A 163 17.18 10.55 5.86
N ALA A 164 17.16 10.01 4.64
CA ALA A 164 16.72 10.72 3.44
C ALA A 164 15.18 10.78 3.35
N PRO A 165 14.57 11.82 2.77
CA PRO A 165 13.11 11.99 2.70
C PRO A 165 12.40 10.76 2.10
N GLU A 166 12.96 10.15 1.07
CA GLU A 166 12.43 8.96 0.41
C GLU A 166 12.46 7.70 1.30
N VAL A 167 13.37 7.59 2.28
CA VAL A 167 13.33 6.48 3.27
C VAL A 167 12.17 6.67 4.26
N ILE A 168 11.80 7.92 4.53
CA ILE A 168 10.69 8.29 5.42
C ILE A 168 9.36 8.17 4.67
N LEU A 169 9.33 8.53 3.38
CA LEU A 169 8.14 8.39 2.53
C LEU A 169 7.92 6.94 2.04
N ALA A 170 8.97 6.12 1.95
CA ALA A 170 8.87 4.69 1.65
C ALA A 170 8.30 3.83 2.80
N MET A 171 7.87 4.44 3.90
CA MET A 171 7.35 3.71 5.06
C MET A 171 6.10 2.86 4.76
N ASP A 172 5.28 3.26 3.79
CA ASP A 172 4.01 2.59 3.43
C ASP A 172 4.17 1.66 2.21
N GLU A 173 4.41 2.20 1.00
CA GLU A 173 4.50 1.41 -0.25
C GLU A 173 5.72 1.76 -1.15
N GLY A 174 6.60 2.65 -0.71
CA GLY A 174 7.70 3.18 -1.54
C GLY A 174 8.96 2.32 -1.64
N GLN A 175 9.86 2.75 -2.52
CA GLN A 175 11.18 2.13 -2.77
C GLN A 175 12.27 3.20 -2.85
N TYR A 176 13.44 2.93 -2.29
CA TYR A 176 14.62 3.81 -2.34
C TYR A 176 15.86 3.07 -2.88
N ASP A 177 16.77 3.82 -3.50
CA ASP A 177 18.04 3.30 -4.07
C ASP A 177 19.26 3.67 -3.19
N GLY A 178 20.46 3.64 -3.74
CA GLY A 178 21.70 3.98 -3.02
C GLY A 178 21.92 5.48 -2.73
N LYS A 179 21.08 6.39 -3.25
CA LYS A 179 21.22 7.85 -3.01
C LYS A 179 20.91 8.24 -1.56
N VAL A 180 20.18 7.42 -0.82
CA VAL A 180 19.94 7.61 0.61
C VAL A 180 21.25 7.77 1.39
N ASP A 181 22.29 7.02 1.00
CA ASP A 181 23.63 7.10 1.59
C ASP A 181 24.35 8.41 1.22
N VAL A 182 24.02 9.01 0.07
CA VAL A 182 24.53 10.32 -0.40
C VAL A 182 23.89 11.46 0.40
N TRP A 183 22.57 11.42 0.64
CA TRP A 183 21.90 12.33 1.57
C TRP A 183 22.52 12.24 2.96
N SER A 184 22.63 11.02 3.52
CA SER A 184 23.23 10.79 4.84
C SER A 184 24.70 11.26 4.90
N LEU A 185 25.47 11.13 3.81
CA LEU A 185 26.81 11.70 3.69
C LEU A 185 26.79 13.25 3.66
N GLY A 186 25.81 13.86 3.00
CA GLY A 186 25.57 15.31 3.04
C GLY A 186 25.33 15.82 4.45
N ILE A 187 24.42 15.17 5.20
CA ILE A 187 24.20 15.46 6.62
C ILE A 187 25.47 15.21 7.46
N THR A 188 26.25 14.18 7.14
CA THR A 188 27.54 13.90 7.81
C THR A 188 28.57 15.01 7.55
N CYS A 189 28.57 15.65 6.38
CA CYS A 189 29.43 16.80 6.11
C CYS A 189 29.05 18.01 6.98
N ILE A 190 27.75 18.23 7.23
CA ILE A 190 27.27 19.25 8.18
C ILE A 190 27.67 18.88 9.61
N GLU A 191 27.47 17.62 10.02
CA GLU A 191 27.89 17.10 11.33
C GLU A 191 29.39 17.32 11.59
N LEU A 192 30.25 17.13 10.58
CA LEU A 192 31.70 17.34 10.70
C LEU A 192 32.10 18.82 10.76
N ALA A 193 31.27 19.74 10.25
CA ALA A 193 31.48 21.18 10.34
C ALA A 193 30.92 21.79 11.64
N GLU A 194 29.69 21.41 12.02
CA GLU A 194 28.90 22.02 13.10
C GLU A 194 28.88 21.19 14.39
N ARG A 195 29.48 19.99 14.38
CA ARG A 195 29.57 18.99 15.46
C ARG A 195 28.28 18.22 15.78
N LYS A 196 27.17 18.56 15.15
CA LYS A 196 25.85 17.92 15.26
C LYS A 196 25.14 18.00 13.90
N PRO A 197 24.26 17.05 13.54
CA PRO A 197 23.43 17.17 12.34
C PRO A 197 22.36 18.27 12.54
N PRO A 198 21.71 18.73 11.45
CA PRO A 198 20.50 19.54 11.55
C PRO A 198 19.43 18.87 12.41
N LEU A 199 18.53 19.69 12.98
CA LEU A 199 17.37 19.25 13.75
C LEU A 199 17.68 18.45 15.04
N PHE A 200 18.94 18.26 15.44
CA PHE A 200 19.34 17.49 16.64
C PHE A 200 18.73 18.00 17.96
N ASN A 201 18.27 19.26 17.99
CA ASN A 201 17.56 19.85 19.13
C ASN A 201 16.09 19.40 19.25
N MET A 202 15.54 18.76 18.22
CA MET A 202 14.18 18.22 18.18
C MET A 202 14.17 16.73 18.54
N ASN A 203 13.02 16.22 18.97
CA ASN A 203 12.84 14.77 19.08
C ASN A 203 12.88 14.08 17.70
N ALA A 204 13.16 12.78 17.69
CA ALA A 204 13.33 12.01 16.46
C ALA A 204 12.11 12.00 15.52
N MET A 205 10.88 12.07 16.05
CA MET A 205 9.66 12.06 15.23
C MET A 205 9.42 13.40 14.55
N SER A 206 9.59 14.52 15.28
CA SER A 206 9.53 15.85 14.69
C SER A 206 10.68 16.10 13.71
N ALA A 207 11.86 15.52 13.92
CA ALA A 207 12.95 15.55 12.95
C ALA A 207 12.60 14.80 11.65
N LEU A 208 12.05 13.58 11.74
CA LEU A 208 11.56 12.82 10.57
C LEU A 208 10.49 13.60 9.80
N TYR A 209 9.54 14.23 10.51
CA TYR A 209 8.53 15.10 9.92
C TYR A 209 9.16 16.28 9.16
N HIS A 210 10.09 17.00 9.79
CA HIS A 210 10.74 18.14 9.15
C HIS A 210 11.51 17.74 7.87
N ILE A 211 12.19 16.60 7.87
CA ILE A 211 12.89 16.06 6.69
C ILE A 211 11.88 15.68 5.58
N ALA A 212 10.72 15.13 5.93
CA ALA A 212 9.72 14.69 4.95
C ALA A 212 8.79 15.80 4.41
N GLN A 213 8.83 17.02 4.96
CA GLN A 213 7.95 18.14 4.54
C GLN A 213 8.66 19.38 4.00
N ASN A 214 9.88 19.68 4.44
CA ASN A 214 10.59 20.89 4.01
C ASN A 214 11.47 20.58 2.80
N GLU A 215 11.61 21.54 1.87
CA GLU A 215 12.54 21.40 0.76
C GLU A 215 13.99 21.33 1.26
N SER A 216 14.78 20.43 0.67
CA SER A 216 16.20 20.28 1.00
C SER A 216 17.00 21.48 0.48
N PRO A 217 18.01 22.00 1.22
CA PRO A 217 18.88 23.06 0.72
C PRO A 217 19.59 22.61 -0.57
N TYR A 218 19.27 23.29 -1.67
CA TYR A 218 19.45 22.75 -3.01
C TYR A 218 20.90 22.49 -3.44
N LEU A 219 21.13 21.27 -3.96
CA LEU A 219 21.95 21.05 -5.15
C LEU A 219 21.07 20.34 -6.19
N TYR A 220 21.01 20.88 -7.42
CA TYR A 220 20.13 20.34 -8.47
C TYR A 220 20.54 18.94 -8.89
N ASN A 221 19.63 17.98 -8.70
CA ASN A 221 19.81 16.53 -8.81
C ASN A 221 20.86 15.98 -7.82
N GLU A 222 20.43 15.10 -6.92
CA GLU A 222 21.36 14.32 -6.10
C GLU A 222 22.27 13.47 -7.00
N PRO A 223 23.58 13.72 -7.03
CA PRO A 223 24.48 12.97 -7.89
C PRO A 223 24.74 11.60 -7.26
N THR A 224 24.83 10.55 -8.09
CA THR A 224 25.37 9.28 -7.61
C THR A 224 26.81 9.47 -7.13
N SER A 225 27.28 8.54 -6.28
CA SER A 225 28.65 8.52 -5.74
C SER A 225 29.72 8.80 -6.79
N ASP A 226 29.56 8.26 -7.99
CA ASP A 226 30.57 8.26 -9.04
C ASP A 226 30.67 9.65 -9.71
N ILE A 227 29.58 10.42 -9.71
CA ILE A 227 29.57 11.82 -10.09
C ILE A 227 30.23 12.65 -8.98
N LEU A 228 29.92 12.38 -7.70
CA LEU A 228 30.53 13.07 -6.57
C LEU A 228 32.04 12.85 -6.45
N LEU A 229 32.56 11.67 -6.81
CA LEU A 229 34.01 11.39 -6.82
C LEU A 229 34.79 12.36 -7.73
N ASN A 230 34.16 12.90 -8.78
CA ASN A 230 34.73 13.87 -9.70
C ASN A 230 34.45 15.33 -9.31
N HIS A 231 33.80 15.57 -8.17
CA HIS A 231 33.44 16.93 -7.74
C HIS A 231 34.66 17.73 -7.28
N ARG A 232 34.70 19.03 -7.64
CA ARG A 232 35.81 19.97 -7.35
C ARG A 232 36.27 19.98 -5.88
N PHE A 233 35.37 19.68 -4.93
CA PHE A 233 35.72 19.58 -3.51
C PHE A 233 36.65 18.39 -3.20
N LEU A 234 36.42 17.22 -3.82
CA LEU A 234 37.23 16.01 -3.59
C LEU A 234 38.50 16.00 -4.44
N CYS A 235 38.44 16.56 -5.66
CA CYS A 235 39.60 16.68 -6.56
C CYS A 235 40.59 17.80 -6.15
N ARG A 236 40.28 18.61 -5.13
CA ARG A 236 41.20 19.66 -4.65
C ARG A 236 42.40 19.04 -3.95
N GLU A 237 43.59 19.44 -4.38
CA GLU A 237 44.86 19.02 -3.79
C GLU A 237 44.91 19.29 -2.26
N ARG A 238 45.47 18.34 -1.52
CA ARG A 238 45.57 18.34 -0.06
C ARG A 238 46.79 17.51 0.37
N PRO A 239 47.48 17.86 1.47
CA PRO A 239 48.62 17.08 1.96
C PRO A 239 48.19 15.64 2.30
N VAL A 240 49.01 14.65 1.92
CA VAL A 240 48.75 13.23 2.22
C VAL A 240 48.75 12.94 3.74
N THR A 241 49.38 13.80 4.53
CA THR A 241 49.47 13.67 6.00
C THR A 241 48.22 14.13 6.74
N VAL A 242 47.24 14.80 6.11
CA VAL A 242 46.11 15.47 6.81
C VAL A 242 45.39 14.58 7.84
N VAL A 243 45.22 13.29 7.56
CA VAL A 243 44.58 12.34 8.50
C VAL A 243 45.57 11.88 9.59
N MET A 244 46.85 11.69 9.27
CA MET A 244 47.92 11.40 10.24
C MET A 244 48.06 12.57 11.24
N ASP A 245 48.12 13.80 10.72
CA ASP A 245 48.24 15.04 11.49
C ASP A 245 47.00 15.30 12.35
N LEU A 246 45.84 14.81 11.94
CA LEU A 246 44.62 14.79 12.77
C LEU A 246 44.75 13.75 13.90
N ILE A 247 45.09 12.49 13.58
CA ILE A 247 45.24 11.40 14.56
C ILE A 247 46.29 11.75 15.62
N ALA A 248 47.46 12.24 15.22
CA ALA A 248 48.54 12.61 16.13
C ALA A 248 48.11 13.72 17.11
N ARG A 249 47.46 14.78 16.61
CA ARG A 249 46.91 15.85 17.46
C ARG A 249 45.75 15.36 18.34
N THR A 250 44.94 14.39 17.89
CA THR A 250 43.89 13.78 18.70
C THR A 250 44.45 12.87 19.79
N LYS A 251 45.52 12.12 19.54
CA LYS A 251 46.24 11.34 20.58
C LYS A 251 46.80 12.27 21.65
N GLU A 252 47.51 13.32 21.25
CA GLU A 252 48.06 14.32 22.19
C GLU A 252 46.96 15.02 22.99
N ALA A 253 45.90 15.46 22.32
CA ALA A 253 44.73 16.06 22.96
C ALA A 253 44.06 15.16 24.01
N VAL A 254 44.20 13.83 23.90
CA VAL A 254 43.66 12.87 24.87
C VAL A 254 44.56 12.71 26.10
N ARG A 255 45.87 12.94 25.97
CA ARG A 255 46.83 12.92 27.10
C ARG A 255 46.62 14.14 28.03
N GLU A 256 46.28 15.29 27.45
CA GLU A 256 45.99 16.55 28.14
C GLU A 256 44.55 16.64 28.72
N LEU A 257 43.81 15.52 28.83
CA LEU A 257 42.45 15.49 29.39
C LEU A 257 42.42 15.27 30.91
N ASP A 258 41.38 15.78 31.57
CA ASP A 258 41.15 15.45 32.98
C ASP A 258 40.81 13.96 33.18
N ASN A 259 40.93 13.46 34.42
CA ASN A 259 40.72 12.05 34.75
C ASN A 259 39.30 11.51 34.39
N LEU A 260 38.26 12.35 34.32
CA LEU A 260 36.91 11.94 33.96
C LEU A 260 36.75 11.82 32.43
N GLN A 261 37.37 12.72 31.68
CA GLN A 261 37.41 12.71 30.22
C GLN A 261 38.36 11.62 29.69
N TYR A 262 39.56 11.52 30.27
CA TYR A 262 40.57 10.51 29.96
C TYR A 262 40.00 9.09 30.10
N ARG A 263 39.26 8.79 31.18
CA ARG A 263 38.61 7.48 31.39
C ARG A 263 37.70 7.04 30.24
N LYS A 264 37.12 7.97 29.47
CA LYS A 264 36.31 7.66 28.26
C LYS A 264 37.13 7.65 26.96
N MET A 265 38.11 8.53 26.85
CA MET A 265 38.89 8.74 25.62
C MET A 265 40.16 7.87 25.54
N LYS A 266 40.58 7.24 26.64
CA LYS A 266 41.77 6.34 26.72
C LYS A 266 41.80 5.23 25.66
N LYS A 267 40.64 4.85 25.10
CA LYS A 267 40.54 3.93 23.96
C LYS A 267 41.32 4.36 22.70
N ILE A 268 41.60 5.66 22.54
CA ILE A 268 42.44 6.21 21.47
C ILE A 268 43.93 5.85 21.67
N LEU A 269 44.33 5.46 22.89
CA LEU A 269 45.73 5.18 23.28
C LEU A 269 45.99 3.68 23.57
N PHE A 270 44.99 2.80 23.51
CA PHE A 270 45.13 1.38 23.91
C PHE A 270 46.28 0.66 23.20
N GLN A 271 46.51 0.94 21.92
CA GLN A 271 47.61 0.35 21.14
C GLN A 271 49.01 0.76 21.62
N GLU A 272 49.15 1.92 22.28
CA GLU A 272 50.43 2.43 22.78
C GLU A 272 50.80 1.82 24.14
N THR A 273 49.80 1.42 24.94
CA THR A 273 49.98 1.00 26.37
C THR A 273 50.86 -0.23 26.62
N HIS A 274 51.35 -0.92 25.57
CA HIS A 274 52.25 -2.08 25.70
C HIS A 274 53.45 -2.07 24.73
N ASN A 275 53.62 -1.05 23.89
CA ASN A 275 54.79 -0.97 23.00
C ASN A 275 56.07 -0.46 23.70
N ASN A 276 55.91 0.17 24.87
CA ASN A 276 57.04 0.55 25.73
C ASN A 276 57.25 -0.53 26.80
N GLY A 277 58.19 -1.45 26.54
CA GLY A 277 58.72 -2.35 27.58
C GLY A 277 59.50 -1.57 28.66
N PRO A 278 59.59 -2.08 29.90
CA PRO A 278 59.90 -1.23 31.06
C PRO A 278 61.40 -0.95 31.28
N THR A 279 61.72 0.30 31.59
CA THR A 279 62.77 0.65 32.56
C THR A 279 62.12 0.80 33.95
N PRO A 280 62.62 0.14 35.01
CA PRO A 280 61.86 -0.05 36.24
C PRO A 280 62.08 1.05 37.31
N GLU A 281 61.40 2.19 37.18
CA GLU A 281 61.21 3.16 38.27
C GLU A 281 59.76 3.70 38.25
N GLY A 282 59.12 3.82 39.43
CA GLY A 282 57.77 4.43 39.57
C GLY A 282 56.58 3.47 39.61
N ALA A 283 56.60 2.44 40.48
CA ALA A 283 55.47 1.53 40.69
C ALA A 283 54.67 1.87 41.97
N GLU A 284 53.69 2.78 41.87
CA GLU A 284 52.79 3.13 43.01
C GLU A 284 51.27 3.21 42.67
N ASP A 285 50.85 3.24 41.39
CA ASP A 285 49.44 3.54 41.02
C ASP A 285 48.56 2.34 40.58
N GLU A 286 49.10 1.12 40.44
CA GLU A 286 48.32 -0.05 39.92
C GLU A 286 47.65 -0.94 40.99
N GLU A 287 47.82 -0.68 42.29
CA GLU A 287 47.33 -1.57 43.36
C GLU A 287 45.80 -1.52 43.59
N ALA A 288 45.09 -0.56 42.98
CA ALA A 288 43.69 -0.26 43.29
C ALA A 288 42.64 -1.18 42.64
N GLU A 289 42.90 -1.79 41.47
CA GLU A 289 41.88 -2.59 40.75
C GLU A 289 41.88 -4.09 41.12
N GLN A 290 42.93 -4.62 41.75
CA GLN A 290 43.09 -6.08 41.91
C GLN A 290 42.36 -6.68 43.13
N TYR A 291 41.87 -5.85 44.07
CA TYR A 291 41.28 -6.31 45.34
C TYR A 291 39.77 -6.66 45.28
N LEU A 292 39.10 -6.51 44.14
CA LEU A 292 37.64 -6.68 44.00
C LEU A 292 37.19 -7.85 43.11
N LEU A 293 38.12 -8.66 42.57
CA LEU A 293 37.78 -9.72 41.59
C LEU A 293 38.20 -11.16 42.00
N ARG A 294 38.36 -11.46 43.30
CA ARG A 294 38.85 -12.77 43.78
C ARG A 294 37.96 -13.51 44.78
N THR A 295 36.80 -13.98 44.33
CA THR A 295 36.20 -15.25 44.82
C THR A 295 35.33 -15.89 43.74
N GLY A 296 35.78 -17.03 43.21
CA GLY A 296 35.03 -17.86 42.28
C GLY A 296 34.55 -19.15 42.94
N THR A 297 33.34 -19.56 42.56
CA THR A 297 32.64 -20.83 42.85
C THR A 297 33.50 -22.07 43.15
N VAL A 298 33.11 -22.81 44.20
CA VAL A 298 33.30 -24.28 44.33
C VAL A 298 32.01 -24.91 44.88
N ASN A 299 31.75 -26.18 44.56
CA ASN A 299 30.47 -26.86 44.84
C ASN A 299 30.51 -27.72 46.12
N SER A 300 29.39 -27.79 46.87
CA SER A 300 28.74 -29.06 47.28
C SER A 300 27.37 -28.82 47.95
N LEU A 301 26.70 -29.90 48.38
CA LEU A 301 25.29 -29.99 48.80
C LEU A 301 25.04 -29.72 50.31
N GLU A 302 23.79 -29.31 50.62
CA GLU A 302 23.03 -29.49 51.87
C GLU A 302 23.57 -28.89 53.20
N SER A 303 22.75 -28.30 54.10
CA SER A 303 21.29 -28.07 54.10
C SER A 303 20.83 -26.93 55.03
N SER A 304 19.79 -26.19 54.60
CA SER A 304 18.81 -25.43 55.42
C SER A 304 19.23 -24.16 56.19
N GLN A 305 18.29 -23.20 56.26
CA GLN A 305 18.26 -21.95 57.07
C GLN A 305 19.41 -20.94 56.76
N SER A 306 19.18 -19.70 56.34
CA SER A 306 18.01 -18.80 56.46
C SER A 306 17.91 -17.81 55.27
N VAL A 307 16.76 -17.16 55.08
CA VAL A 307 16.47 -16.30 53.90
C VAL A 307 15.74 -15.02 54.29
N PRO A 308 16.15 -13.84 53.77
CA PRO A 308 15.32 -12.64 53.73
C PRO A 308 14.80 -12.40 52.29
N SER A 309 13.57 -12.85 52.00
CA SER A 309 12.87 -12.55 50.74
C SER A 309 11.62 -11.72 51.02
N MET A 310 11.45 -10.60 50.31
CA MET A 310 10.20 -9.83 50.31
C MET A 310 9.71 -9.58 48.88
N SER A 311 9.08 -10.60 48.31
CA SER A 311 8.10 -10.45 47.24
C SER A 311 6.71 -10.34 47.87
N ILE A 312 5.91 -9.35 47.47
CA ILE A 312 4.50 -9.26 47.87
C ILE A 312 3.63 -9.25 46.62
N SER A 313 2.56 -10.04 46.62
CA SER A 313 1.47 -9.96 45.66
C SER A 313 0.19 -10.35 46.38
N ALA A 314 -0.81 -9.49 46.34
CA ALA A 314 -2.15 -9.75 46.86
C ALA A 314 -3.17 -8.96 46.02
N SER A 315 -4.32 -9.56 45.77
CA SER A 315 -5.33 -9.05 44.84
C SER A 315 -6.73 -9.47 45.26
N SER A 316 -7.72 -8.56 45.19
CA SER A 316 -9.14 -8.90 44.98
C SER A 316 -10.00 -7.66 44.70
N GLN A 317 -10.83 -7.74 43.64
CA GLN A 317 -12.31 -7.65 43.64
C GLN A 317 -13.02 -6.56 44.50
N SER A 318 -14.04 -5.82 44.04
CA SER A 318 -14.79 -5.85 42.75
C SER A 318 -15.62 -4.56 42.47
N SER A 319 -16.16 -4.47 41.24
CA SER A 319 -17.52 -3.96 40.89
C SER A 319 -17.97 -2.50 41.16
N SER A 320 -18.07 -1.73 40.05
CA SER A 320 -19.32 -1.13 39.48
C SER A 320 -19.93 0.23 39.93
N VAL A 321 -20.35 0.98 38.89
CA VAL A 321 -21.49 1.94 38.71
C VAL A 321 -21.53 3.38 39.32
N THR A 322 -21.45 4.36 38.41
CA THR A 322 -22.28 5.58 38.19
C THR A 322 -22.48 6.72 39.23
N SER A 323 -22.73 7.90 38.62
CA SER A 323 -23.51 9.08 39.08
C SER A 323 -22.86 10.17 39.96
N LEU A 324 -22.66 11.33 39.31
CA LEU A 324 -23.22 12.66 39.59
C LEU A 324 -23.10 13.32 40.99
N ALA A 325 -22.91 14.64 40.92
CA ALA A 325 -23.24 15.65 41.95
C ALA A 325 -22.44 15.60 43.26
N ASP A 326 -22.48 16.63 44.12
CA ASP A 326 -22.54 18.11 43.95
C ASP A 326 -22.31 18.70 45.35
N ALA A 327 -21.81 19.94 45.46
CA ALA A 327 -21.68 20.70 46.72
C ALA A 327 -20.77 20.06 47.81
N SER A 328 -20.27 20.76 48.84
CA SER A 328 -19.97 22.19 49.05
C SER A 328 -19.19 22.32 50.38
N ASP A 329 -18.29 23.31 50.49
CA ASP A 329 -18.11 24.21 51.66
C ASP A 329 -17.88 23.65 53.08
N HIS A 330 -17.20 24.31 54.02
CA HIS A 330 -16.31 25.50 54.11
C HIS A 330 -15.38 25.21 55.34
N SER A 331 -14.44 26.02 55.84
CA SER A 331 -14.10 27.45 55.79
C SER A 331 -12.56 27.61 55.97
N ASP A 332 -11.86 28.76 56.00
CA ASP A 332 -12.05 30.23 56.00
C ASP A 332 -10.84 30.84 55.24
N GLU A 333 -10.70 32.11 54.81
CA GLU A 333 -11.49 33.35 54.68
C GLU A 333 -11.01 33.98 53.32
N MET A 334 -11.67 34.85 52.55
CA MET A 334 -12.22 36.22 52.79
C MET A 334 -11.17 37.30 53.20
N ALA A 335 -11.14 38.52 52.65
CA ALA A 335 -11.81 39.05 51.44
C ALA A 335 -11.12 40.32 50.83
N MET A 336 -11.17 40.39 49.48
CA MET A 336 -11.52 41.56 48.62
C MET A 336 -10.72 42.89 48.52
N MET A 337 -10.43 43.25 47.24
CA MET A 337 -10.35 44.60 46.60
C MET A 337 -9.34 45.67 47.09
N GLY A 338 -8.88 46.63 46.26
CA GLY A 338 -8.99 46.78 44.80
C GLY A 338 -8.91 48.24 44.28
N LYS A 339 -8.07 48.50 43.25
CA LYS A 339 -7.79 49.80 42.55
C LYS A 339 -7.02 50.86 43.40
N GLY A 340 -6.20 51.76 42.83
CA GLY A 340 -5.67 51.85 41.46
C GLY A 340 -4.90 53.16 41.15
N GLU A 341 -4.03 53.11 40.13
CA GLU A 341 -3.41 54.20 39.33
C GLU A 341 -2.28 55.11 39.89
N HIS A 342 -1.50 55.66 38.92
CA HIS A 342 -0.40 56.66 39.00
C HIS A 342 0.93 56.20 39.66
N THR A 343 2.14 56.54 39.21
CA THR A 343 2.67 57.17 37.96
C THR A 343 4.14 56.69 37.78
N VAL A 344 4.57 56.10 36.65
CA VAL A 344 5.10 56.69 35.39
C VAL A 344 6.52 57.31 35.45
N THR A 345 7.40 56.78 34.57
CA THR A 345 8.73 57.26 34.09
C THR A 345 9.93 57.46 35.06
N SER A 346 10.86 56.50 35.01
CA SER A 346 12.16 56.53 34.28
C SER A 346 12.92 57.86 34.03
N ASN A 347 14.24 57.72 33.77
CA ASN A 347 15.22 58.65 33.15
C ASN A 347 16.15 59.41 34.14
N SER A 348 17.40 59.79 33.82
CA SER A 348 18.34 59.46 32.72
C SER A 348 19.69 60.20 32.89
N SER A 349 20.81 59.63 32.42
CA SER A 349 22.01 60.35 31.91
C SER A 349 22.83 59.34 31.07
N VAL A 350 23.05 59.38 29.74
CA VAL A 350 23.06 60.43 28.69
C VAL A 350 24.23 61.42 28.80
N ILE A 351 24.98 61.55 27.69
CA ILE A 351 25.63 62.74 27.08
C ILE A 351 26.64 62.23 26.01
N HIS A 352 26.62 62.59 24.72
CA HIS A 352 25.59 63.32 23.95
C HIS A 352 25.71 63.12 22.41
N ARG A 353 24.66 63.50 21.67
CA ARG A 353 24.59 63.77 20.19
C ARG A 353 24.94 65.26 19.89
N PRO A 354 24.89 65.85 18.66
CA PRO A 354 24.27 65.46 17.37
C PRO A 354 25.31 65.49 16.20
N SER A 355 25.11 65.71 14.88
CA SER A 355 24.02 65.87 13.87
C SER A 355 24.66 65.70 12.46
N GLY A 356 23.98 65.57 11.32
CA GLY A 356 22.55 65.38 11.02
C GLY A 356 22.14 65.93 9.64
N HIS A 357 21.19 65.25 8.96
CA HIS A 357 20.46 65.61 7.72
C HIS A 357 21.12 65.46 6.31
N ASP A 358 20.54 64.53 5.55
CA ASP A 358 19.87 64.68 4.23
C ASP A 358 20.59 64.90 2.88
N ASN A 359 20.49 63.83 2.07
CA ASN A 359 19.91 63.77 0.71
C ASN A 359 20.67 64.23 -0.56
N ILE A 360 20.28 63.57 -1.66
CA ILE A 360 20.43 63.89 -3.10
C ILE A 360 21.80 63.56 -3.76
N TYR A 361 21.74 62.57 -4.66
CA TYR A 361 22.34 62.47 -6.02
C TYR A 361 23.65 63.24 -6.32
N ASP A 362 24.74 62.51 -6.62
CA ASP A 362 25.30 62.42 -7.98
C ASP A 362 26.44 61.38 -8.09
N ASP A 363 26.67 60.87 -9.30
CA ASP A 363 27.87 60.13 -9.77
C ASP A 363 28.27 60.74 -11.12
N PRO A 364 29.52 61.18 -11.30
CA PRO A 364 30.37 60.43 -12.27
C PRO A 364 31.89 60.48 -12.03
N TYR A 365 32.58 59.44 -12.52
CA TYR A 365 33.98 59.46 -13.03
C TYR A 365 35.13 59.73 -11.99
N GLN A 366 36.35 59.21 -12.14
CA GLN A 366 36.91 58.08 -12.93
C GLN A 366 38.23 57.59 -12.23
N PRO A 367 39.13 56.76 -12.82
CA PRO A 367 40.10 55.98 -12.03
C PRO A 367 41.46 56.67 -11.89
N GLU A 368 42.37 56.01 -11.16
CA GLU A 368 43.67 55.66 -11.76
C GLU A 368 44.23 54.36 -11.15
N MET A 369 45.19 53.75 -11.85
CA MET A 369 45.89 52.54 -11.41
C MET A 369 47.32 52.89 -11.00
N ASP A 370 47.95 52.05 -10.18
CA ASP A 370 49.26 51.54 -10.62
C ASP A 370 49.63 50.17 -10.04
N GLN A 371 50.55 49.50 -10.74
CA GLN A 371 51.22 48.27 -10.32
C GLN A 371 52.76 48.52 -10.31
N PRO A 372 53.60 47.48 -10.24
CA PRO A 372 53.88 46.68 -9.05
C PRO A 372 55.35 46.83 -8.62
N LEU A 373 55.73 46.39 -7.42
CA LEU A 373 57.13 46.07 -7.12
C LEU A 373 57.30 45.03 -6.00
N ALA A 374 58.24 44.12 -6.23
CA ALA A 374 58.82 43.13 -5.32
C ALA A 374 60.37 43.28 -5.44
N PRO A 375 61.25 42.69 -4.60
CA PRO A 375 61.00 41.45 -3.84
C PRO A 375 61.72 41.29 -2.47
N SER A 376 61.51 40.09 -1.89
CA SER A 376 62.45 39.32 -1.06
C SER A 376 62.53 39.57 0.47
N ALA A 377 63.17 38.61 1.13
CA ALA A 377 63.34 38.40 2.58
C ALA A 377 62.04 38.15 3.40
N GLY A 378 62.02 37.23 4.38
CA GLY A 378 63.06 36.25 4.72
C GLY A 378 63.05 35.77 6.18
N ARG A 379 62.14 34.84 6.53
CA ARG A 379 62.00 34.17 7.86
C ARG A 379 61.46 35.05 9.02
N ARG A 380 60.99 34.35 10.07
CA ARG A 380 60.64 34.84 11.43
C ARG A 380 59.36 35.70 11.63
N ARG A 381 58.16 35.11 11.44
CA ARG A 381 56.98 35.40 12.31
C ARG A 381 55.86 34.32 12.29
N ALA A 382 56.25 33.06 12.40
CA ALA A 382 55.32 31.90 12.31
C ALA A 382 54.70 31.43 13.65
N TYR A 383 54.86 32.16 14.75
CA TYR A 383 54.62 31.64 16.12
C TYR A 383 53.40 32.19 16.88
N TYR A 384 52.60 33.10 16.28
CA TYR A 384 51.51 33.80 16.99
C TYR A 384 50.21 33.93 16.17
N ARG A 385 49.74 32.84 15.53
CA ARG A 385 48.42 32.85 14.85
C ARG A 385 47.56 31.56 14.94
N ASN A 386 48.04 30.52 15.62
CA ASN A 386 47.39 29.20 15.63
C ASN A 386 46.73 28.82 16.98
N ARG A 387 46.10 29.76 17.71
CA ARG A 387 45.41 29.42 18.98
C ARG A 387 43.89 29.53 18.98
N ASP A 388 43.31 30.42 18.16
CA ASP A 388 41.89 30.81 18.34
C ASP A 388 40.92 30.27 17.27
N HIS A 389 41.40 29.46 16.31
CA HIS A 389 40.61 28.98 15.17
C HIS A 389 40.84 27.50 14.81
N PHE A 390 40.71 26.57 15.76
CA PHE A 390 40.22 25.19 15.51
C PHE A 390 39.98 24.46 16.84
N ALA A 391 38.72 24.12 17.16
CA ALA A 391 38.35 23.51 18.44
C ALA A 391 37.86 22.06 18.26
N THR A 392 38.80 21.14 18.05
CA THR A 392 38.56 19.68 17.89
C THR A 392 38.64 18.92 19.22
N ILE A 393 38.97 19.62 20.32
CA ILE A 393 39.19 19.08 21.67
C ILE A 393 38.09 19.61 22.59
N ARG A 394 37.61 18.80 23.55
CA ARG A 394 36.39 19.07 24.34
C ARG A 394 36.74 19.30 25.81
N THR A 395 36.10 20.27 26.47
CA THR A 395 36.25 20.57 27.90
C THR A 395 35.44 19.61 28.79
N ALA A 396 35.86 19.45 30.05
CA ALA A 396 35.23 18.65 31.10
C ALA A 396 33.69 18.69 31.10
N SER A 397 33.12 19.89 31.21
CA SER A 397 31.68 20.13 31.25
C SER A 397 30.94 19.63 30.00
N LEU A 398 31.60 19.66 28.84
CA LEU A 398 31.05 19.17 27.58
C LEU A 398 30.95 17.63 27.57
N VAL A 399 31.88 16.94 28.24
CA VAL A 399 31.90 15.47 28.33
C VAL A 399 31.01 14.94 29.47
N THR A 400 30.74 15.73 30.50
CA THR A 400 29.67 15.44 31.49
C THR A 400 28.29 15.66 30.88
N ARG A 401 28.10 16.74 30.11
CA ARG A 401 26.88 16.95 29.31
C ARG A 401 26.63 15.78 28.34
N GLN A 402 27.70 15.24 27.74
CA GLN A 402 27.64 14.03 26.90
C GLN A 402 27.36 12.73 27.67
N ILE A 403 27.28 12.70 29.01
CA ILE A 403 26.67 11.56 29.74
C ILE A 403 25.16 11.66 29.61
N GLN A 404 24.57 12.80 29.97
CA GLN A 404 23.13 13.01 29.87
C GLN A 404 22.64 12.91 28.42
N GLU A 405 23.35 13.50 27.44
CA GLU A 405 23.02 13.33 26.01
C GLU A 405 23.11 11.85 25.55
N HIS A 406 23.95 11.03 26.20
CA HIS A 406 24.09 9.61 25.88
C HIS A 406 23.00 8.73 26.52
N GLU A 407 22.61 9.03 27.76
CA GLU A 407 21.51 8.38 28.47
C GLU A 407 20.16 8.74 27.84
N GLN A 408 19.94 10.02 27.54
CA GLN A 408 18.83 10.51 26.69
C GLN A 408 18.80 9.77 25.35
N GLY A 409 19.96 9.67 24.69
CA GLY A 409 20.12 8.89 23.45
C GLY A 409 19.79 7.41 23.63
N SER A 410 19.96 6.83 24.82
CA SER A 410 19.61 5.44 25.10
C SER A 410 18.09 5.23 25.21
N ALA A 411 17.40 6.08 25.97
CA ALA A 411 15.94 6.05 26.06
C ALA A 411 15.27 6.35 24.70
N LEU A 412 15.83 7.30 23.92
CA LEU A 412 15.38 7.61 22.57
C LEU A 412 15.58 6.43 21.60
N ARG A 413 16.72 5.72 21.70
CA ARG A 413 16.99 4.49 20.91
C ARG A 413 15.98 3.39 21.23
N GLU A 414 15.59 3.22 22.49
CA GLU A 414 14.59 2.21 22.88
C GLU A 414 13.18 2.56 22.35
N GLN A 415 12.71 3.80 22.51
CA GLN A 415 11.45 4.27 21.93
C GLN A 415 11.41 4.07 20.40
N MET A 416 12.47 4.49 19.69
CA MET A 416 12.55 4.31 18.23
C MET A 416 12.66 2.84 17.81
N SER A 417 13.26 1.97 18.63
CA SER A 417 13.25 0.52 18.39
C SER A 417 11.85 -0.09 18.57
N GLY A 418 11.07 0.40 19.54
CA GLY A 418 9.67 0.03 19.73
C GLY A 418 8.80 0.44 18.53
N TYR A 419 8.92 1.71 18.10
CA TYR A 419 8.22 2.23 16.92
C TYR A 419 8.58 1.47 15.63
N LYS A 420 9.87 1.18 15.40
CA LYS A 420 10.33 0.37 14.26
C LYS A 420 9.76 -1.05 14.28
N ARG A 421 9.62 -1.70 15.45
CA ARG A 421 8.95 -3.00 15.56
C ARG A 421 7.45 -2.90 15.25
N MET A 422 6.77 -1.86 15.74
CA MET A 422 5.36 -1.62 15.45
C MET A 422 5.14 -1.46 13.93
N ARG A 423 5.91 -0.60 13.24
CA ARG A 423 5.83 -0.43 11.78
C ARG A 423 6.12 -1.75 11.03
N ARG A 424 7.15 -2.54 11.42
CA ARG A 424 7.40 -3.90 10.88
C ARG A 424 6.20 -4.83 11.06
N GLN A 425 5.53 -4.78 12.22
CA GLN A 425 4.35 -5.58 12.51
C GLN A 425 3.10 -5.12 11.72
N HIS A 426 2.97 -3.82 11.43
CA HIS A 426 1.88 -3.27 10.61
C HIS A 426 2.02 -3.73 9.15
N GLN A 427 3.21 -3.60 8.57
CA GLN A 427 3.52 -4.10 7.21
C GLN A 427 3.28 -5.61 7.09
N LYS A 428 3.69 -6.41 8.10
CA LYS A 428 3.42 -7.85 8.14
C LYS A 428 1.94 -8.20 8.25
N GLN A 429 1.12 -7.37 8.90
CA GLN A 429 -0.33 -7.57 8.98
C GLN A 429 -1.01 -7.30 7.64
N LEU A 430 -0.65 -6.23 6.93
CA LEU A 430 -1.18 -5.92 5.59
C LEU A 430 -0.81 -7.01 4.58
N MET A 431 0.47 -7.34 4.45
CA MET A 431 0.93 -8.43 3.58
C MET A 431 0.30 -9.78 3.96
N GLY A 432 0.09 -10.03 5.25
CA GLY A 432 -0.59 -11.23 5.77
C GLY A 432 -2.11 -11.24 5.58
N LEU A 433 -2.72 -10.10 5.25
CA LEU A 433 -4.12 -9.94 4.86
C LEU A 433 -4.24 -10.13 3.33
N GLU A 434 -3.48 -9.38 2.55
CA GLU A 434 -3.46 -9.43 1.08
C GLU A 434 -3.29 -10.86 0.53
N ASN A 435 -2.38 -11.65 1.10
CA ASN A 435 -2.18 -13.04 0.69
C ASN A 435 -3.39 -13.95 1.02
N LYS A 436 -4.17 -13.65 2.08
CA LYS A 436 -5.41 -14.36 2.38
C LYS A 436 -6.53 -13.97 1.42
N LEU A 437 -6.65 -12.68 1.12
CA LEU A 437 -7.66 -12.16 0.19
C LEU A 437 -7.42 -12.69 -1.23
N ARG A 438 -6.15 -12.82 -1.64
CA ARG A 438 -5.77 -13.54 -2.88
C ARG A 438 -6.25 -14.99 -2.86
N SER A 439 -5.94 -15.76 -1.80
CA SER A 439 -6.42 -17.15 -1.65
C SER A 439 -7.95 -17.26 -1.67
N GLU A 440 -8.67 -16.34 -1.00
CA GLU A 440 -10.13 -16.29 -1.00
C GLU A 440 -10.70 -16.02 -2.41
N MET A 441 -10.02 -15.19 -3.21
CA MET A 441 -10.38 -14.91 -4.60
C MET A 441 -10.11 -16.12 -5.50
N ASP A 442 -8.95 -16.76 -5.37
CA ASP A 442 -8.58 -17.98 -6.12
C ASP A 442 -9.57 -19.13 -5.81
N GLU A 443 -9.94 -19.30 -4.53
CA GLU A 443 -10.97 -20.26 -4.07
C GLU A 443 -12.39 -19.90 -4.53
N HIS A 444 -12.69 -18.62 -4.75
CA HIS A 444 -13.98 -18.17 -5.26
C HIS A 444 -14.10 -18.42 -6.76
N GLN A 445 -13.10 -18.03 -7.55
CA GLN A 445 -13.04 -18.30 -8.99
C GLN A 445 -13.17 -19.80 -9.29
N LEU A 446 -12.37 -20.65 -8.62
CA LEU A 446 -12.43 -22.11 -8.77
C LEU A 446 -13.80 -22.71 -8.43
N ARG A 447 -14.56 -22.07 -7.53
CA ARG A 447 -15.93 -22.47 -7.16
C ARG A 447 -16.93 -22.12 -8.26
N LEU A 448 -16.80 -20.94 -8.86
CA LEU A 448 -17.64 -20.48 -9.97
C LEU A 448 -17.39 -21.31 -11.24
N ASP A 449 -16.12 -21.52 -11.60
CA ASP A 449 -15.73 -22.33 -12.78
C ASP A 449 -16.33 -23.74 -12.70
N LYS A 450 -16.29 -24.35 -11.51
CA LYS A 450 -16.87 -25.67 -11.25
C LYS A 450 -18.39 -25.70 -11.30
N GLU A 451 -19.08 -24.61 -10.92
CA GLU A 451 -20.54 -24.50 -11.10
C GLU A 451 -20.90 -24.40 -12.59
N LEU A 452 -20.18 -23.58 -13.36
CA LEU A 452 -20.36 -23.44 -14.80
C LEU A 452 -20.11 -24.76 -15.55
N GLU A 453 -18.99 -25.44 -15.28
CA GLU A 453 -18.68 -26.72 -15.92
C GLU A 453 -19.71 -27.80 -15.58
N GLY A 454 -20.13 -27.90 -14.32
CA GLY A 454 -21.17 -28.84 -13.88
C GLY A 454 -22.52 -28.60 -14.56
N GLN A 455 -22.94 -27.34 -14.69
CA GLN A 455 -24.20 -27.00 -15.36
C GLN A 455 -24.12 -27.21 -16.87
N ARG A 456 -23.00 -26.86 -17.52
CA ARG A 456 -22.76 -27.14 -18.94
C ARG A 456 -22.80 -28.64 -19.26
N GLY A 457 -22.21 -29.47 -18.41
CA GLY A 457 -22.30 -30.93 -18.50
C GLY A 457 -23.75 -31.43 -18.36
N SER A 458 -24.52 -30.87 -17.41
CA SER A 458 -25.95 -31.16 -17.24
C SER A 458 -26.76 -30.79 -18.49
N PHE A 459 -26.57 -29.58 -19.03
CA PHE A 459 -27.30 -29.07 -20.20
C PHE A 459 -27.01 -29.88 -21.46
N SER A 460 -25.75 -30.25 -21.70
CA SER A 460 -25.37 -31.17 -22.78
C SER A 460 -26.05 -32.52 -22.62
N GLY A 461 -26.07 -33.05 -21.39
CA GLY A 461 -26.74 -34.32 -21.07
C GLY A 461 -28.27 -34.27 -21.15
N GLU A 462 -28.91 -33.10 -21.12
CA GLU A 462 -30.35 -32.94 -21.41
C GLU A 462 -30.63 -32.80 -22.91
N GLY A 463 -29.82 -32.01 -23.63
CA GLY A 463 -29.94 -31.88 -25.09
C GLY A 463 -29.86 -33.23 -25.79
N ASP A 464 -28.85 -34.03 -25.44
CA ASP A 464 -28.66 -35.40 -25.94
C ASP A 464 -29.91 -36.29 -25.76
N LYS A 465 -30.58 -36.19 -24.60
CA LYS A 465 -31.80 -36.94 -24.30
C LYS A 465 -32.97 -36.46 -25.15
N LEU A 466 -33.09 -35.13 -25.35
CA LEU A 466 -34.14 -34.54 -26.16
C LEU A 466 -34.01 -34.94 -27.63
N THR A 467 -32.81 -34.84 -28.22
CA THR A 467 -32.56 -35.27 -29.60
C THR A 467 -32.84 -36.77 -29.80
N LYS A 468 -32.44 -37.62 -28.84
CA LYS A 468 -32.75 -39.07 -28.86
C LYS A 468 -34.25 -39.35 -28.75
N LYS A 469 -34.99 -38.62 -27.91
CA LYS A 469 -36.46 -38.65 -27.81
C LYS A 469 -37.12 -38.25 -29.14
N HIS A 470 -36.69 -37.13 -29.75
CA HIS A 470 -37.22 -36.64 -31.02
C HIS A 470 -37.04 -37.62 -32.17
N HIS A 471 -35.83 -38.19 -32.29
CA HIS A 471 -35.53 -39.20 -33.31
C HIS A 471 -36.44 -40.44 -33.14
N ALA A 472 -36.61 -40.94 -31.91
CA ALA A 472 -37.49 -42.07 -31.62
C ALA A 472 -38.98 -41.78 -31.90
N ILE A 473 -39.44 -40.53 -31.75
CA ILE A 473 -40.81 -40.11 -32.10
C ILE A 473 -41.00 -40.14 -33.62
N LEU A 474 -40.11 -39.51 -34.40
CA LEU A 474 -40.18 -39.50 -35.86
C LEU A 474 -40.15 -40.93 -36.44
N ASP A 475 -39.27 -41.77 -35.89
CA ASP A 475 -39.07 -43.15 -36.33
C ASP A 475 -40.29 -44.04 -36.00
N LYS A 476 -40.99 -43.77 -34.89
CA LYS A 476 -42.26 -44.40 -34.53
C LYS A 476 -43.41 -43.97 -35.45
N GLU A 477 -43.57 -42.66 -35.69
CA GLU A 477 -44.66 -42.13 -36.50
C GLU A 477 -44.51 -42.49 -37.99
N MET A 478 -43.28 -42.58 -38.52
CA MET A 478 -43.01 -43.15 -39.84
C MET A 478 -43.50 -44.60 -39.95
N LYS A 479 -43.23 -45.42 -38.92
CA LYS A 479 -43.68 -46.83 -38.87
C LYS A 479 -45.20 -46.94 -38.71
N ALA A 480 -45.83 -46.03 -37.97
CA ALA A 480 -47.28 -45.94 -37.84
C ALA A 480 -47.96 -45.56 -39.16
N ALA A 481 -47.50 -44.51 -39.84
CA ALA A 481 -48.04 -44.07 -41.13
C ALA A 481 -47.97 -45.18 -42.20
N LEU A 482 -46.87 -45.93 -42.28
CA LEU A 482 -46.72 -47.08 -43.17
C LEU A 482 -47.64 -48.27 -42.82
N ALA A 483 -48.07 -48.40 -41.55
CA ALA A 483 -49.01 -49.42 -41.12
C ALA A 483 -50.46 -49.01 -41.44
N GLU A 484 -50.82 -47.75 -41.22
CA GLU A 484 -52.15 -47.23 -41.56
C GLU A 484 -52.36 -47.10 -43.08
N GLU A 485 -51.33 -46.76 -43.87
CA GLU A 485 -51.40 -46.80 -45.35
C GLU A 485 -51.81 -48.20 -45.84
N LYS A 486 -51.19 -49.26 -45.29
CA LYS A 486 -51.52 -50.65 -45.65
C LYS A 486 -52.94 -51.03 -45.26
N LYS A 487 -53.43 -50.61 -44.10
CA LYS A 487 -54.83 -50.80 -43.68
C LYS A 487 -55.80 -50.07 -44.61
N PHE A 488 -55.50 -48.84 -44.99
CA PHE A 488 -56.31 -48.03 -45.91
C PHE A 488 -56.38 -48.66 -47.31
N GLN A 489 -55.25 -49.09 -47.87
CA GLN A 489 -55.20 -49.86 -49.13
C GLN A 489 -56.04 -51.14 -49.04
N GLN A 490 -55.87 -51.92 -47.96
CA GLN A 490 -56.62 -53.17 -47.75
C GLN A 490 -58.13 -52.92 -47.63
N HIS A 491 -58.55 -51.81 -47.01
CA HIS A 491 -59.96 -51.42 -46.92
C HIS A 491 -60.55 -51.15 -48.31
N ILE A 492 -59.89 -50.34 -49.14
CA ILE A 492 -60.35 -50.04 -50.51
C ILE A 492 -60.43 -51.33 -51.34
N LEU A 493 -59.40 -52.18 -51.33
CA LEU A 493 -59.39 -53.45 -52.06
C LEU A 493 -60.53 -54.39 -51.59
N THR A 494 -60.87 -54.37 -50.31
CA THR A 494 -61.99 -55.15 -49.75
C THR A 494 -63.34 -54.62 -50.20
N GLN A 495 -63.52 -53.30 -50.26
CA GLN A 495 -64.72 -52.66 -50.83
C GLN A 495 -64.86 -52.99 -52.33
N GLN A 496 -63.77 -52.84 -53.10
CA GLN A 496 -63.77 -53.10 -54.54
C GLN A 496 -64.14 -54.54 -54.88
N LYS A 497 -63.63 -55.51 -54.11
CA LYS A 497 -64.02 -56.92 -54.21
C LYS A 497 -65.52 -57.13 -53.93
N LYS A 498 -66.09 -56.42 -52.96
CA LYS A 498 -67.54 -56.49 -52.64
C LYS A 498 -68.39 -55.91 -53.78
N GLU A 499 -68.00 -54.77 -54.33
CA GLU A 499 -68.64 -54.13 -55.49
C GLU A 499 -68.60 -55.05 -56.72
N LEU A 500 -67.44 -55.62 -57.06
CA LEU A 500 -67.27 -56.54 -58.19
C LEU A 500 -68.12 -57.80 -58.01
N THR A 501 -68.17 -58.36 -56.79
CA THR A 501 -69.03 -59.51 -56.48
C THR A 501 -70.51 -59.18 -56.69
N SER A 502 -70.94 -57.99 -56.24
CA SER A 502 -72.31 -57.48 -56.44
C SER A 502 -72.65 -57.26 -57.91
N LEU A 503 -71.72 -56.73 -58.71
CA LEU A 503 -71.89 -56.60 -60.16
C LEU A 503 -72.09 -57.97 -60.83
N LEU A 504 -71.22 -58.93 -60.54
CA LEU A 504 -71.29 -60.28 -61.09
C LEU A 504 -72.58 -61.00 -60.68
N GLU A 505 -73.11 -60.76 -59.48
CA GLU A 505 -74.44 -61.24 -59.08
C GLU A 505 -75.60 -60.54 -59.79
N SER A 506 -75.49 -59.24 -60.06
CA SER A 506 -76.48 -58.47 -60.82
C SER A 506 -76.54 -58.94 -62.27
N GLN A 507 -75.39 -59.03 -62.95
CA GLN A 507 -75.26 -59.55 -64.31
C GLN A 507 -75.80 -60.99 -64.42
N LYS A 508 -75.51 -61.87 -63.45
CA LYS A 508 -76.12 -63.21 -63.38
C LYS A 508 -77.63 -63.20 -63.16
N ARG A 509 -78.22 -62.11 -62.65
CA ARG A 509 -79.68 -61.93 -62.48
C ARG A 509 -80.31 -61.42 -63.77
N GLN A 510 -79.77 -60.33 -64.31
CA GLN A 510 -80.18 -59.73 -65.59
C GLN A 510 -80.05 -60.73 -66.76
N TYR A 511 -78.95 -61.48 -66.84
CA TYR A 511 -78.77 -62.51 -67.88
C TYR A 511 -79.85 -63.59 -67.83
N ARG A 512 -80.33 -63.98 -66.63
CA ARG A 512 -81.45 -64.93 -66.52
C ARG A 512 -82.73 -64.31 -67.07
N GLN A 513 -83.09 -63.11 -66.60
CA GLN A 513 -84.27 -62.38 -67.08
C GLN A 513 -84.26 -62.15 -68.59
N ARG A 514 -83.17 -61.62 -69.16
CA ARG A 514 -83.04 -61.35 -70.60
C ARG A 514 -83.01 -62.64 -71.43
N LYS A 515 -82.34 -63.70 -70.96
CA LYS A 515 -82.34 -65.03 -71.62
C LYS A 515 -83.72 -65.68 -71.60
N ASP A 516 -84.56 -65.39 -70.61
CA ASP A 516 -85.92 -65.92 -70.56
C ASP A 516 -86.89 -65.06 -71.44
N GLN A 517 -86.75 -63.73 -71.46
CA GLN A 517 -87.41 -62.85 -72.45
C GLN A 517 -87.06 -63.20 -73.91
N LEU A 518 -85.78 -63.49 -74.19
CA LEU A 518 -85.31 -63.93 -75.51
C LEU A 518 -85.89 -65.29 -75.96
N LYS A 519 -86.54 -66.06 -75.08
CA LYS A 519 -87.36 -67.22 -75.48
C LYS A 519 -88.78 -66.81 -75.87
N GLU A 520 -89.36 -65.83 -75.16
CA GLU A 520 -90.70 -65.31 -75.42
C GLU A 520 -90.72 -64.60 -76.79
N GLU A 521 -89.77 -63.69 -77.04
CA GLU A 521 -89.55 -63.02 -78.34
C GLU A 521 -89.35 -64.01 -79.51
N LEU A 522 -88.77 -65.18 -79.22
CA LEU A 522 -88.51 -66.25 -80.20
C LEU A 522 -89.73 -67.15 -80.47
N ASN A 523 -90.69 -67.18 -79.54
CA ASN A 523 -91.91 -67.98 -79.58
C ASN A 523 -93.04 -67.25 -80.33
N GLU A 524 -93.08 -65.93 -80.27
CA GLU A 524 -94.02 -65.08 -81.03
C GLU A 524 -93.75 -65.13 -82.55
N ASN A 525 -92.47 -65.20 -82.95
CA ASN A 525 -92.06 -65.25 -84.36
C ASN A 525 -92.19 -66.65 -84.98
N GLN A 526 -93.36 -67.02 -85.50
CA GLN A 526 -93.60 -68.38 -86.04
C GLN A 526 -93.00 -68.64 -87.44
N SER A 527 -92.55 -67.62 -88.18
CA SER A 527 -92.15 -67.74 -89.59
C SER A 527 -90.64 -67.80 -89.89
N THR A 528 -89.76 -67.63 -88.89
CA THR A 528 -88.29 -67.54 -89.12
C THR A 528 -87.59 -68.91 -89.23
N PRO A 529 -86.70 -69.12 -90.23
CA PRO A 529 -85.93 -70.36 -90.39
C PRO A 529 -85.11 -70.79 -89.17
N LYS A 530 -85.02 -72.10 -88.91
CA LYS A 530 -84.26 -72.68 -87.78
C LYS A 530 -82.80 -72.21 -87.70
N ARG A 531 -82.12 -72.09 -88.85
CA ARG A 531 -80.72 -71.68 -88.92
C ARG A 531 -80.54 -70.23 -88.45
N GLU A 532 -81.34 -69.32 -88.99
CA GLU A 532 -81.34 -67.90 -88.62
C GLU A 532 -81.71 -67.70 -87.15
N LYS A 533 -82.70 -68.45 -86.63
CA LYS A 533 -83.02 -68.43 -85.18
C LYS A 533 -81.83 -68.84 -84.30
N GLN A 534 -81.03 -69.81 -84.74
CA GLN A 534 -79.86 -70.28 -83.99
C GLN A 534 -78.67 -69.31 -84.10
N GLU A 535 -78.42 -68.75 -85.28
CA GLU A 535 -77.40 -67.70 -85.49
C GLU A 535 -77.77 -66.39 -84.74
N TRP A 536 -79.05 -66.02 -84.70
CA TRP A 536 -79.56 -64.88 -83.91
C TRP A 536 -79.38 -65.08 -82.40
N LEU A 537 -79.71 -66.27 -81.87
CA LEU A 537 -79.49 -66.59 -80.44
C LEU A 537 -78.01 -66.53 -80.04
N VAL A 538 -77.10 -67.00 -80.90
CA VAL A 538 -75.65 -66.88 -80.68
C VAL A 538 -75.24 -65.40 -80.68
N ARG A 539 -75.68 -64.62 -81.67
CA ARG A 539 -75.33 -63.19 -81.78
C ARG A 539 -75.89 -62.33 -80.64
N GLN A 540 -77.08 -62.65 -80.14
CA GLN A 540 -77.65 -62.02 -78.94
C GLN A 540 -76.86 -62.39 -77.67
N LYS A 541 -76.45 -63.66 -77.54
CA LYS A 541 -75.60 -64.10 -76.43
C LYS A 541 -74.23 -63.41 -76.46
N GLU A 542 -73.58 -63.32 -77.61
CA GLU A 542 -72.31 -62.61 -77.81
C GLU A 542 -72.45 -61.12 -77.45
N CYS A 543 -73.50 -60.45 -77.92
CA CYS A 543 -73.80 -59.06 -77.58
C CYS A 543 -73.97 -58.85 -76.06
N MET A 544 -74.74 -59.73 -75.38
CA MET A 544 -74.88 -59.68 -73.92
C MET A 544 -73.55 -59.91 -73.19
N GLN A 545 -72.72 -60.85 -73.66
CA GLN A 545 -71.41 -61.11 -73.05
C GLN A 545 -70.43 -59.95 -73.29
N GLN A 546 -70.48 -59.29 -74.45
CA GLN A 546 -69.69 -58.09 -74.73
C GLN A 546 -70.09 -56.91 -73.83
N MET A 547 -71.40 -56.66 -73.69
CA MET A 547 -71.92 -55.64 -72.76
C MET A 547 -71.50 -55.92 -71.31
N GLN A 548 -71.56 -57.17 -70.86
CA GLN A 548 -71.14 -57.56 -69.51
C GLN A 548 -69.63 -57.36 -69.28
N ALA A 549 -68.81 -57.74 -70.25
CA ALA A 549 -67.36 -57.55 -70.20
C ALA A 549 -66.96 -56.06 -70.27
N GLU A 550 -67.68 -55.25 -71.04
CA GLU A 550 -67.45 -53.80 -71.10
C GLU A 550 -67.88 -53.09 -69.80
N GLU A 551 -68.98 -53.50 -69.18
CA GLU A 551 -69.41 -53.03 -67.86
C GLU A 551 -68.41 -53.43 -66.76
N GLU A 552 -67.94 -54.68 -66.75
CA GLU A 552 -66.92 -55.16 -65.81
C GLU A 552 -65.59 -54.40 -66.00
N ALA A 553 -65.10 -54.27 -67.25
CA ALA A 553 -63.93 -53.46 -67.56
C ALA A 553 -64.14 -51.96 -67.25
N GLY A 554 -65.38 -51.47 -67.31
CA GLY A 554 -65.77 -50.12 -66.88
C GLY A 554 -65.75 -49.95 -65.36
N LEU A 555 -66.18 -50.95 -64.59
CA LEU A 555 -66.03 -50.96 -63.13
C LEU A 555 -64.55 -51.05 -62.74
N LEU A 556 -63.79 -52.00 -63.28
CA LEU A 556 -62.38 -52.21 -62.95
C LEU A 556 -61.50 -50.98 -63.28
N ARG A 557 -61.78 -50.28 -64.39
CA ARG A 557 -61.11 -48.99 -64.72
C ARG A 557 -61.41 -47.91 -63.67
N ARG A 558 -62.68 -47.72 -63.28
CA ARG A 558 -63.09 -46.76 -62.24
C ARG A 558 -62.51 -47.10 -60.87
N GLN A 559 -62.51 -48.38 -60.49
CA GLN A 559 -61.93 -48.88 -59.25
C GLN A 559 -60.40 -48.65 -59.21
N ARG A 560 -59.69 -48.93 -60.30
CA ARG A 560 -58.26 -48.60 -60.42
C ARG A 560 -58.00 -47.11 -60.19
N GLN A 561 -58.67 -46.24 -60.96
CA GLN A 561 -58.51 -44.78 -60.86
C GLN A 561 -58.83 -44.26 -59.45
N TYR A 562 -59.89 -44.79 -58.81
CA TYR A 562 -60.24 -44.45 -57.43
C TYR A 562 -59.17 -44.89 -56.44
N TYR A 563 -58.68 -46.14 -56.52
CA TYR A 563 -57.62 -46.64 -55.63
C TYR A 563 -56.34 -45.80 -55.74
N GLU A 564 -55.88 -45.55 -56.97
CA GLU A 564 -54.63 -44.82 -57.22
C GLU A 564 -54.73 -43.36 -56.75
N LEU A 565 -55.87 -42.68 -57.00
CA LEU A 565 -56.15 -41.33 -56.49
C LEU A 565 -56.25 -41.29 -54.96
N GLN A 566 -57.01 -42.19 -54.33
CA GLN A 566 -57.18 -42.23 -52.87
C GLN A 566 -55.85 -42.51 -52.17
N CYS A 567 -55.04 -43.43 -52.69
CA CYS A 567 -53.70 -43.69 -52.16
C CYS A 567 -52.79 -42.45 -52.27
N ARG A 568 -52.89 -41.67 -53.34
CA ARG A 568 -52.09 -40.43 -53.51
C ARG A 568 -52.58 -39.32 -52.57
N GLN A 569 -53.88 -39.11 -52.42
CA GLN A 569 -54.47 -38.19 -51.42
C GLN A 569 -54.03 -38.56 -50.00
N TYR A 570 -54.10 -39.85 -49.64
CA TYR A 570 -53.70 -40.33 -48.31
C TYR A 570 -52.21 -40.09 -48.04
N LYS A 571 -51.33 -40.39 -49.01
CA LYS A 571 -49.89 -40.09 -48.91
C LYS A 571 -49.60 -38.61 -48.71
N ARG A 572 -50.29 -37.72 -49.45
CA ARG A 572 -50.17 -36.27 -49.29
C ARG A 572 -50.57 -35.81 -47.87
N LYS A 573 -51.64 -36.39 -47.32
CA LYS A 573 -52.09 -36.14 -45.93
C LYS A 573 -51.07 -36.61 -44.89
N MET A 574 -50.45 -37.77 -45.09
CA MET A 574 -49.41 -38.28 -44.17
C MET A 574 -48.11 -37.46 -44.26
N LEU A 575 -47.73 -36.99 -45.45
CA LEU A 575 -46.58 -36.09 -45.63
C LEU A 575 -46.78 -34.78 -44.86
N LEU A 576 -47.95 -34.14 -44.99
CA LEU A 576 -48.30 -32.94 -44.22
C LEU A 576 -48.35 -33.19 -42.70
N ALA A 577 -48.84 -34.36 -42.26
CA ALA A 577 -48.81 -34.72 -40.84
C ALA A 577 -47.37 -34.88 -40.30
N ARG A 578 -46.47 -35.49 -41.08
CA ARG A 578 -45.04 -35.56 -40.76
C ARG A 578 -44.42 -34.16 -40.70
N HIS A 579 -44.74 -33.29 -41.66
CA HIS A 579 -44.21 -31.92 -41.71
C HIS A 579 -44.59 -31.09 -40.47
N ASN A 580 -45.84 -31.19 -40.03
CA ASN A 580 -46.29 -30.53 -38.79
C ASN A 580 -45.55 -31.07 -37.56
N LEU A 581 -45.42 -32.40 -37.44
CA LEU A 581 -44.68 -33.03 -36.34
C LEU A 581 -43.21 -32.59 -36.30
N GLU A 582 -42.53 -32.50 -37.44
CA GLU A 582 -41.16 -31.99 -37.51
C GLU A 582 -41.05 -30.53 -37.04
N GLN A 583 -42.03 -29.68 -37.39
CA GLN A 583 -42.06 -28.30 -36.90
C GLN A 583 -42.28 -28.23 -35.37
N ASP A 584 -43.13 -29.08 -34.81
CA ASP A 584 -43.39 -29.10 -33.36
C ASP A 584 -42.21 -29.65 -32.56
N LEU A 585 -41.51 -30.67 -33.06
CA LEU A 585 -40.26 -31.15 -32.45
C LEU A 585 -39.15 -30.09 -32.57
N LEU A 586 -39.03 -29.39 -33.70
CA LEU A 586 -38.09 -28.27 -33.85
C LEU A 586 -38.43 -27.10 -32.90
N ARG A 587 -39.72 -26.81 -32.68
CA ARG A 587 -40.18 -25.84 -31.66
C ARG A 587 -39.77 -26.27 -30.25
N GLU A 588 -39.86 -27.56 -29.91
CA GLU A 588 -39.40 -28.09 -28.61
C GLU A 588 -37.87 -27.94 -28.45
N ASP A 589 -37.07 -28.29 -29.46
CA ASP A 589 -35.60 -28.15 -29.45
C ASP A 589 -35.16 -26.68 -29.30
N LEU A 590 -35.71 -25.80 -30.14
CA LEU A 590 -35.38 -24.37 -30.15
C LEU A 590 -35.80 -23.67 -28.84
N ASN A 591 -36.96 -24.00 -28.29
CA ASN A 591 -37.39 -23.42 -27.01
C ASN A 591 -36.55 -23.98 -25.84
N LYS A 592 -36.17 -25.26 -25.85
CA LYS A 592 -35.26 -25.81 -24.84
C LYS A 592 -33.87 -25.17 -24.92
N LYS A 593 -33.32 -25.00 -26.12
CA LYS A 593 -32.07 -24.23 -26.35
C LYS A 593 -32.14 -22.83 -25.76
N GLN A 594 -33.24 -22.11 -26.01
CA GLN A 594 -33.48 -20.77 -25.46
C GLN A 594 -33.40 -20.79 -23.93
N THR A 595 -34.21 -21.62 -23.25
CA THR A 595 -34.24 -21.68 -21.78
C THR A 595 -32.88 -22.10 -21.17
N LEU A 596 -32.12 -22.97 -21.83
CA LEU A 596 -30.76 -23.32 -21.41
C LEU A 596 -29.79 -22.14 -21.55
N LYS A 597 -29.92 -21.34 -22.61
CA LYS A 597 -29.08 -20.16 -22.81
C LYS A 597 -29.44 -19.02 -21.85
N ASP A 598 -30.73 -18.76 -21.65
CA ASP A 598 -31.24 -17.81 -20.66
C ASP A 598 -30.66 -18.12 -19.26
N LEU A 599 -30.59 -19.40 -18.90
CA LEU A 599 -30.05 -19.87 -17.63
C LEU A 599 -28.51 -19.75 -17.53
N GLU A 600 -27.77 -19.99 -18.62
CA GLU A 600 -26.31 -19.74 -18.68
C GLU A 600 -26.01 -18.24 -18.50
N CYS A 601 -26.75 -17.36 -19.19
CA CYS A 601 -26.63 -15.91 -19.06
C CYS A 601 -26.97 -15.42 -17.64
N ALA A 602 -28.07 -15.93 -17.05
CA ALA A 602 -28.45 -15.61 -15.68
C ALA A 602 -27.43 -16.12 -14.64
N MET A 603 -26.76 -17.25 -14.88
CA MET A 603 -25.64 -17.69 -14.04
C MET A 603 -24.45 -16.74 -14.11
N LEU A 604 -24.03 -16.35 -15.32
CA LEU A 604 -22.89 -15.45 -15.52
C LEU A 604 -23.10 -14.08 -14.84
N LEU A 605 -24.32 -13.56 -14.83
CA LEU A 605 -24.67 -12.34 -14.09
C LEU A 605 -24.55 -12.53 -12.56
N ARG A 606 -25.11 -13.61 -11.98
CA ARG A 606 -24.92 -13.92 -10.55
C ARG A 606 -23.46 -14.15 -10.17
N HIS A 607 -22.67 -14.72 -11.08
CA HIS A 607 -21.23 -14.94 -10.92
C HIS A 607 -20.48 -13.61 -10.89
N HIS A 608 -20.82 -12.68 -11.79
CA HIS A 608 -20.32 -11.31 -11.75
C HIS A 608 -20.68 -10.61 -10.42
N GLU A 609 -21.94 -10.68 -10.00
CA GLU A 609 -22.44 -10.07 -8.76
C GLU A 609 -21.71 -10.61 -7.52
N SER A 610 -21.57 -11.94 -7.40
CA SER A 610 -20.83 -12.56 -6.28
C SER A 610 -19.34 -12.20 -6.27
N THR A 611 -18.73 -12.01 -7.45
CA THR A 611 -17.34 -11.55 -7.58
C THR A 611 -17.20 -10.09 -7.17
N GLN A 612 -18.11 -9.22 -7.64
CA GLN A 612 -18.20 -7.82 -7.26
C GLN A 612 -18.35 -7.64 -5.75
N GLU A 613 -19.28 -8.37 -5.11
CA GLU A 613 -19.45 -8.35 -3.66
C GLU A 613 -18.18 -8.76 -2.90
N LEU A 614 -17.45 -9.76 -3.42
CA LEU A 614 -16.18 -10.17 -2.85
C LEU A 614 -15.13 -9.06 -2.98
N GLU A 615 -14.92 -8.51 -4.17
CA GLU A 615 -13.94 -7.44 -4.41
C GLU A 615 -14.18 -6.21 -3.52
N PHE A 616 -15.43 -5.73 -3.42
CA PHE A 616 -15.77 -4.59 -2.55
C PHE A 616 -15.60 -4.93 -1.05
N ARG A 617 -15.94 -6.15 -0.62
CA ARG A 617 -15.73 -6.61 0.77
C ARG A 617 -14.25 -6.69 1.13
N GLN A 618 -13.43 -7.19 0.19
CA GLN A 618 -11.97 -7.29 0.33
C GLN A 618 -11.32 -5.90 0.39
N LEU A 619 -11.66 -5.00 -0.55
CA LEU A 619 -11.17 -3.61 -0.54
C LEU A 619 -11.51 -2.93 0.79
N GLY A 620 -12.78 -2.97 1.20
CA GLY A 620 -13.22 -2.39 2.47
C GLY A 620 -12.52 -3.00 3.70
N LEU A 621 -12.10 -4.27 3.64
CA LEU A 621 -11.33 -4.91 4.72
C LEU A 621 -9.87 -4.43 4.75
N VAL A 622 -9.22 -4.25 3.60
CA VAL A 622 -7.87 -3.64 3.50
C VAL A 622 -7.92 -2.20 4.01
N GLN A 623 -8.87 -1.40 3.56
CA GLN A 623 -9.01 0.02 3.94
C GLN A 623 -9.30 0.18 5.45
N ARG A 624 -10.20 -0.63 6.02
CA ARG A 624 -10.41 -0.67 7.48
C ARG A 624 -9.14 -1.05 8.25
N THR A 625 -8.37 -2.01 7.74
CA THR A 625 -7.11 -2.45 8.36
C THR A 625 -6.04 -1.36 8.28
N ARG A 626 -5.81 -0.75 7.11
CA ARG A 626 -4.92 0.42 6.95
C ARG A 626 -5.30 1.54 7.93
N ALA A 627 -6.58 1.89 8.03
CA ALA A 627 -7.07 2.92 8.95
C ALA A 627 -6.87 2.57 10.45
N GLU A 628 -6.94 1.29 10.84
CA GLU A 628 -6.64 0.83 12.21
C GLU A 628 -5.13 0.93 12.53
N LEU A 629 -4.29 0.55 11.56
CA LEU A 629 -2.83 0.62 11.67
C LEU A 629 -2.32 2.07 11.68
N ILE A 630 -2.97 2.98 10.95
CA ILE A 630 -2.69 4.43 11.00
C ILE A 630 -3.13 5.02 12.35
N ARG A 631 -4.31 4.67 12.87
CA ARG A 631 -4.77 5.15 14.19
C ARG A 631 -3.88 4.69 15.34
N THR A 632 -3.47 3.42 15.35
CA THR A 632 -2.55 2.87 16.36
C THR A 632 -1.12 3.43 16.23
N GLN A 633 -0.65 3.71 15.02
CA GLN A 633 0.57 4.49 14.79
C GLN A 633 0.46 5.90 15.40
N HIS A 634 -0.57 6.67 15.02
CA HIS A 634 -0.75 8.06 15.47
C HIS A 634 -0.80 8.16 17.01
N GLN A 635 -1.49 7.22 17.66
CA GLN A 635 -1.53 7.12 19.11
C GLN A 635 -0.14 6.84 19.71
N THR A 636 0.67 5.98 19.09
CA THR A 636 2.03 5.67 19.52
C THR A 636 2.95 6.90 19.42
N GLU A 637 2.84 7.66 18.33
CA GLU A 637 3.61 8.89 18.10
C GLU A 637 3.24 9.98 19.11
N LEU A 638 1.95 10.19 19.36
CA LEU A 638 1.46 11.13 20.37
C LEU A 638 1.95 10.76 21.78
N THR A 639 1.90 9.47 22.15
CA THR A 639 2.45 9.00 23.43
C THR A 639 3.96 9.27 23.53
N ASN A 640 4.73 8.98 22.47
CA ASN A 640 6.17 9.27 22.44
C ASN A 640 6.48 10.78 22.58
N GLN A 641 5.70 11.65 21.93
CA GLN A 641 5.82 13.11 22.05
C GLN A 641 5.51 13.57 23.48
N MET A 642 4.44 13.08 24.10
CA MET A 642 4.09 13.42 25.49
C MET A 642 5.16 12.96 26.48
N GLU A 643 5.76 11.78 26.29
CA GLU A 643 6.91 11.31 27.07
C GLU A 643 8.18 12.16 26.83
N TYR A 644 8.40 12.67 25.62
CA TYR A 644 9.49 13.61 25.32
C TYR A 644 9.26 14.96 26.01
N ASN A 645 8.09 15.58 25.85
CA ASN A 645 7.72 16.85 26.48
C ASN A 645 7.95 16.77 28.00
N LYS A 646 7.45 15.71 28.66
CA LYS A 646 7.62 15.47 30.09
C LYS A 646 9.10 15.36 30.52
N ARG A 647 9.94 14.69 29.74
CA ARG A 647 11.40 14.61 30.01
C ARG A 647 12.07 15.97 29.86
N ARG A 648 11.77 16.72 28.80
CA ARG A 648 12.34 18.05 28.55
C ARG A 648 11.99 19.05 29.67
N GLU A 649 10.77 19.03 30.18
CA GLU A 649 10.41 19.80 31.37
C GLU A 649 11.17 19.35 32.63
N GLN A 650 11.34 18.04 32.85
CA GLN A 650 12.09 17.49 34.00
C GLN A 650 13.56 17.88 33.95
N GLU A 651 14.19 17.85 32.78
CA GLU A 651 15.56 18.33 32.56
C GLU A 651 15.71 19.82 32.90
N LEU A 652 14.75 20.66 32.49
CA LEU A 652 14.76 22.09 32.80
C LEU A 652 14.58 22.34 34.31
N ARG A 653 13.61 21.67 34.95
CA ARG A 653 13.42 21.72 36.42
C ARG A 653 14.68 21.25 37.17
N GLN A 654 15.41 20.26 36.64
CA GLN A 654 16.67 19.79 37.23
C GLN A 654 17.80 20.82 37.05
N LYS A 655 17.92 21.48 35.89
CA LYS A 655 18.84 22.61 35.65
C LYS A 655 18.57 23.74 36.65
N HIS A 656 17.32 24.17 36.77
CA HIS A 656 16.91 25.24 37.68
C HIS A 656 17.21 24.92 39.15
N ALA A 657 16.91 23.70 39.58
CA ALA A 657 17.24 23.23 40.94
C ALA A 657 18.76 23.16 41.21
N VAL A 658 19.58 22.90 40.19
CA VAL A 658 21.05 22.92 40.29
C VAL A 658 21.60 24.36 40.35
N GLU A 659 20.99 25.30 39.64
CA GLU A 659 21.33 26.73 39.68
C GLU A 659 21.03 27.34 41.05
N VAL A 660 19.82 27.10 41.59
CA VAL A 660 19.43 27.53 42.95
C VAL A 660 20.40 26.95 44.01
N ARG A 661 20.82 25.69 43.88
CA ARG A 661 21.84 25.07 44.77
C ARG A 661 23.23 25.69 44.64
N GLN A 662 23.57 26.31 43.52
CA GLN A 662 24.86 26.99 43.30
C GLN A 662 24.83 28.48 43.66
N GLN A 663 23.67 29.13 43.58
CA GLN A 663 23.48 30.56 43.83
C GLN A 663 24.13 31.03 45.17
N PRO A 664 23.99 30.35 46.33
CA PRO A 664 24.64 30.77 47.57
C PRO A 664 26.19 30.76 47.53
N LYS A 665 26.81 29.90 46.70
CA LYS A 665 28.28 29.87 46.54
C LYS A 665 28.76 31.05 45.69
N SER A 666 28.01 31.39 44.63
CA SER A 666 28.25 32.57 43.80
C SER A 666 28.09 33.86 44.62
N LEU A 667 26.99 33.97 45.37
CA LEU A 667 26.70 35.13 46.24
C LEU A 667 27.78 35.32 47.31
N LYS A 668 28.17 34.28 48.06
CA LYS A 668 29.26 34.36 49.05
C LYS A 668 30.61 34.80 48.46
N THR A 669 30.86 34.50 47.19
CA THR A 669 32.09 34.93 46.50
C THR A 669 32.05 36.43 46.20
N LYS A 670 30.90 36.96 45.74
CA LYS A 670 30.69 38.41 45.57
C LYS A 670 30.68 39.17 46.90
N GLU A 671 30.00 38.63 47.90
CA GLU A 671 29.96 39.14 49.28
C GLU A 671 31.38 39.30 49.86
N LEU A 672 32.26 38.31 49.65
CA LEU A 672 33.67 38.38 50.05
C LEU A 672 34.46 39.45 49.28
N GLN A 673 34.14 39.70 48.01
CA GLN A 673 34.74 40.78 47.22
C GLN A 673 34.31 42.16 47.74
N ILE A 674 33.02 42.35 48.01
CA ILE A 674 32.47 43.59 48.61
C ILE A 674 33.08 43.82 49.99
N LYS A 675 33.18 42.77 50.83
CA LYS A 675 33.87 42.81 52.13
C LYS A 675 35.34 43.27 52.02
N ARG A 676 36.08 42.82 51.01
CA ARG A 676 37.47 43.29 50.77
C ARG A 676 37.49 44.77 50.38
N GLN A 677 36.64 45.19 49.44
CA GLN A 677 36.55 46.59 49.00
C GLN A 677 36.17 47.54 50.17
N PHE A 678 35.23 47.14 51.03
CA PHE A 678 34.89 47.85 52.26
C PHE A 678 36.09 47.94 53.22
N GLN A 679 36.74 46.81 53.53
CA GLN A 679 37.92 46.79 54.39
C GLN A 679 39.05 47.69 53.89
N ASP A 680 39.33 47.70 52.58
CA ASP A 680 40.36 48.56 51.99
C ASP A 680 39.96 50.03 51.98
N THR A 681 38.67 50.34 51.78
CA THR A 681 38.13 51.70 51.93
C THR A 681 38.28 52.20 53.38
N CYS A 682 37.97 51.36 54.37
CA CYS A 682 38.19 51.68 55.79
C CYS A 682 39.68 51.86 56.13
N LYS A 683 40.59 51.09 55.53
CA LYS A 683 42.05 51.28 55.67
C LYS A 683 42.48 52.63 55.07
N ILE A 684 41.97 53.00 53.90
CA ILE A 684 42.26 54.30 53.24
C ILE A 684 41.75 55.46 54.10
N GLN A 685 40.48 55.43 54.54
CA GLN A 685 39.91 56.42 55.44
C GLN A 685 40.69 56.54 56.76
N THR A 686 41.15 55.41 57.32
CA THR A 686 41.98 55.41 58.54
C THR A 686 43.39 56.00 58.30
N ARG A 687 43.97 55.84 57.11
CA ARG A 687 45.24 56.50 56.72
C ARG A 687 45.04 58.01 56.50
N GLN A 688 44.00 58.40 55.76
CA GLN A 688 43.61 59.80 55.53
C GLN A 688 43.34 60.51 56.87
N TYR A 689 42.60 59.87 57.78
CA TYR A 689 42.38 60.36 59.14
C TYR A 689 43.69 60.60 59.91
N LYS A 690 44.64 59.66 59.86
CA LYS A 690 45.95 59.83 60.52
C LYS A 690 46.75 61.00 59.93
N ALA A 691 46.77 61.14 58.60
CA ALA A 691 47.45 62.25 57.93
C ALA A 691 46.81 63.61 58.26
N LEU A 692 45.48 63.72 58.15
CA LEU A 692 44.71 64.93 58.48
C LEU A 692 44.86 65.31 59.96
N ARG A 693 44.80 64.32 60.86
CA ARG A 693 45.05 64.52 62.30
C ARG A 693 46.44 65.09 62.57
N ASN A 694 47.49 64.55 61.95
CA ASN A 694 48.85 65.03 62.17
C ASN A 694 48.99 66.49 61.68
N HIS A 695 48.55 66.77 60.46
CA HIS A 695 48.60 68.12 59.87
C HIS A 695 47.81 69.16 60.69
N LEU A 696 46.64 68.80 61.22
CA LEU A 696 45.87 69.68 62.10
C LEU A 696 46.51 69.88 63.48
N LEU A 697 47.24 68.89 64.01
CA LEU A 697 47.99 69.05 65.27
C LEU A 697 49.25 69.91 65.09
N GLU A 698 49.85 69.91 63.91
CA GLU A 698 51.00 70.76 63.55
C GLU A 698 50.59 72.23 63.38
N THR A 699 49.38 72.50 62.87
CA THR A 699 48.87 73.85 62.58
C THR A 699 48.05 74.49 63.71
N THR A 700 47.57 73.72 64.69
CA THR A 700 46.70 74.21 65.78
C THR A 700 47.49 74.46 67.09
N PRO A 701 47.18 75.51 67.88
CA PRO A 701 47.74 75.69 69.22
C PRO A 701 47.47 74.53 70.20
N LYS A 702 48.42 74.24 71.08
CA LYS A 702 48.36 73.10 72.02
C LYS A 702 47.16 73.12 72.99
N ALA A 703 46.56 74.28 73.25
CA ALA A 703 45.35 74.40 74.09
C ALA A 703 44.14 73.70 73.45
N ASP A 704 43.96 73.86 72.13
CA ASP A 704 42.78 73.40 71.40
C ASP A 704 42.90 71.96 70.88
N HIS A 705 44.10 71.37 70.94
CA HIS A 705 44.38 69.98 70.51
C HIS A 705 43.36 68.98 71.06
N LYS A 706 42.93 69.12 72.33
CA LYS A 706 41.93 68.23 72.96
C LYS A 706 40.55 68.34 72.31
N ALA A 707 40.13 69.54 71.90
CA ALA A 707 38.84 69.78 71.24
C ALA A 707 38.87 69.31 69.77
N VAL A 708 39.96 69.60 69.06
CA VAL A 708 40.17 69.14 67.67
C VAL A 708 40.21 67.62 67.59
N LEU A 709 40.95 66.95 68.49
CA LEU A 709 41.01 65.49 68.54
C LEU A 709 39.66 64.84 68.86
N LYS A 710 38.84 65.46 69.71
CA LYS A 710 37.47 64.98 70.00
C LYS A 710 36.61 65.05 68.73
N ARG A 711 36.50 66.23 68.10
CA ARG A 711 35.73 66.43 66.85
C ARG A 711 36.18 65.48 65.75
N LEU A 712 37.49 65.37 65.52
CA LEU A 712 38.06 64.46 64.53
C LEU A 712 37.66 63.00 64.80
N LYS A 713 37.72 62.53 66.05
CA LYS A 713 37.33 61.15 66.39
C LYS A 713 35.83 60.92 66.19
N GLU A 714 34.99 61.90 66.53
CA GLU A 714 33.54 61.85 66.31
C GLU A 714 33.21 61.80 64.80
N GLU A 715 33.88 62.62 64.00
CA GLU A 715 33.74 62.64 62.54
C GLU A 715 34.25 61.35 61.87
N GLN A 716 35.38 60.79 62.34
CA GLN A 716 35.87 59.48 61.90
C GLN A 716 34.85 58.38 62.18
N THR A 717 34.24 58.41 63.38
CA THR A 717 33.23 57.42 63.79
C THR A 717 31.98 57.54 62.91
N ARG A 718 31.49 58.77 62.64
CA ARG A 718 30.38 59.02 61.71
C ARG A 718 30.69 58.55 60.28
N LYS A 719 31.88 58.85 59.75
CA LYS A 719 32.29 58.44 58.40
C LYS A 719 32.39 56.91 58.26
N LEU A 720 32.87 56.21 59.29
CA LEU A 720 32.90 54.75 59.31
C LEU A 720 31.50 54.13 59.45
N ALA A 721 30.59 54.75 60.20
CA ALA A 721 29.20 54.30 60.30
C ALA A 721 28.45 54.42 58.96
N ILE A 722 28.55 55.56 58.28
CA ILE A 722 27.95 55.78 56.95
C ILE A 722 28.49 54.76 55.92
N LEU A 723 29.80 54.46 55.97
CA LEU A 723 30.40 53.44 55.11
C LEU A 723 29.89 52.02 55.42
N ALA A 724 29.58 51.71 56.68
CA ALA A 724 28.99 50.43 57.06
C ALA A 724 27.54 50.31 56.56
N GLU A 725 26.72 51.35 56.74
CA GLU A 725 25.35 51.43 56.20
C GLU A 725 25.34 51.27 54.67
N GLN A 726 26.25 51.94 53.96
CA GLN A 726 26.42 51.80 52.50
C GLN A 726 26.83 50.38 52.09
N TYR A 727 27.69 49.72 52.87
CA TYR A 727 28.12 48.34 52.64
C TYR A 727 26.98 47.33 52.88
N ASP A 728 26.23 47.45 53.97
CA ASP A 728 25.09 46.58 54.27
C ASP A 728 23.95 46.79 53.27
N HIS A 729 23.68 48.04 52.86
CA HIS A 729 22.74 48.34 51.78
C HIS A 729 23.18 47.71 50.45
N SER A 730 24.45 47.85 50.08
CA SER A 730 25.00 47.28 48.84
C SER A 730 24.95 45.75 48.81
N ILE A 731 25.10 45.07 49.95
CA ILE A 731 24.94 43.61 50.03
C ILE A 731 23.47 43.22 49.89
N ASN A 732 22.55 43.88 50.61
CA ASN A 732 21.13 43.54 50.57
C ASN A 732 20.51 43.79 49.18
N ASP A 733 20.85 44.90 48.53
CA ASP A 733 20.47 45.18 47.13
C ASP A 733 21.01 44.12 46.17
N MET A 734 22.29 43.77 46.27
CA MET A 734 22.93 42.75 45.43
C MET A 734 22.30 41.36 45.61
N LEU A 735 21.98 40.97 46.85
CA LEU A 735 21.29 39.73 47.17
C LEU A 735 19.87 39.70 46.58
N SER A 736 19.07 40.74 46.81
CA SER A 736 17.69 40.84 46.31
C SER A 736 17.64 40.87 44.78
N THR A 737 18.43 41.73 44.16
CA THR A 737 18.52 41.87 42.70
C THR A 737 19.02 40.60 42.02
N GLN A 738 19.91 39.82 42.65
CA GLN A 738 20.38 38.53 42.09
C GLN A 738 19.47 37.34 42.43
N ALA A 739 18.53 37.47 43.37
CA ALA A 739 17.43 36.52 43.54
C ALA A 739 16.39 36.71 42.42
N LEU A 740 15.80 37.91 42.32
CA LEU A 740 14.76 38.23 41.33
C LEU A 740 15.19 37.91 39.89
N ARG A 741 16.41 38.28 39.49
CA ARG A 741 16.95 37.97 38.15
C ARG A 741 17.14 36.49 37.86
N LEU A 742 17.29 35.65 38.89
CA LEU A 742 17.32 34.20 38.68
C LEU A 742 15.90 33.69 38.39
N ASP A 743 14.93 34.09 39.22
CA ASP A 743 13.54 33.68 39.09
C ASP A 743 12.94 34.14 37.74
N GLU A 744 13.15 35.41 37.35
CA GLU A 744 12.78 35.97 36.04
C GLU A 744 13.40 35.16 34.88
N SER A 745 14.68 34.79 34.99
CA SER A 745 15.39 34.03 33.95
C SER A 745 14.92 32.58 33.86
N GLN A 746 14.51 31.97 34.96
CA GLN A 746 14.03 30.59 34.99
C GLN A 746 12.60 30.48 34.45
N GLU A 747 11.73 31.43 34.78
CA GLU A 747 10.39 31.54 34.18
C GLU A 747 10.46 31.83 32.67
N ALA A 748 11.35 32.72 32.23
CA ALA A 748 11.56 32.99 30.80
C ALA A 748 12.04 31.75 30.03
N GLU A 749 12.99 30.97 30.58
CA GLU A 749 13.39 29.68 29.98
C GLU A 749 12.23 28.67 29.93
N TYR A 750 11.39 28.62 30.97
CA TYR A 750 10.23 27.72 31.03
C TYR A 750 9.16 28.07 29.99
N GLN A 751 8.86 29.36 29.81
CA GLN A 751 7.93 29.84 28.79
C GLN A 751 8.43 29.53 27.38
N VAL A 752 9.72 29.77 27.10
CA VAL A 752 10.34 29.44 25.81
C VAL A 752 10.29 27.94 25.53
N LEU A 753 10.63 27.09 26.52
CA LEU A 753 10.53 25.64 26.35
C LEU A 753 9.08 25.20 26.11
N ARG A 754 8.12 25.72 26.87
CA ARG A 754 6.70 25.39 26.72
C ARG A 754 6.19 25.73 25.32
N MET A 755 6.57 26.90 24.78
CA MET A 755 6.21 27.31 23.42
C MET A 755 6.84 26.38 22.35
N GLN A 756 8.10 25.96 22.53
CA GLN A 756 8.77 25.01 21.63
C GLN A 756 8.09 23.62 21.64
N LEU A 757 7.76 23.09 22.83
CA LEU A 757 7.11 21.79 22.96
C LEU A 757 5.65 21.79 22.44
N GLN A 758 4.96 22.93 22.52
CA GLN A 758 3.66 23.15 21.90
C GLN A 758 3.78 23.16 20.36
N GLN A 759 4.77 23.88 19.81
CA GLN A 759 5.03 23.92 18.38
C GLN A 759 5.39 22.53 17.81
N GLU A 760 6.24 21.75 18.48
CA GLU A 760 6.54 20.36 18.09
C GLU A 760 5.28 19.48 18.03
N LEU A 761 4.34 19.67 18.96
CA LEU A 761 3.08 18.92 19.01
C LEU A 761 2.10 19.35 17.89
N GLU A 762 2.02 20.65 17.58
CA GLU A 762 1.21 21.16 16.47
C GLU A 762 1.72 20.65 15.11
N LEU A 763 3.04 20.58 14.93
CA LEU A 763 3.68 19.99 13.75
C LEU A 763 3.37 18.48 13.62
N LEU A 764 3.36 17.74 14.73
CA LEU A 764 2.93 16.32 14.74
C LEU A 764 1.44 16.17 14.40
N ASN A 765 0.56 17.01 14.95
CA ASN A 765 -0.86 16.99 14.62
C ASN A 765 -1.11 17.29 13.13
N ALA A 766 -0.34 18.21 12.55
CA ALA A 766 -0.37 18.51 11.11
C ALA A 766 0.12 17.33 10.25
N TYR A 767 1.17 16.61 10.69
CA TYR A 767 1.63 15.39 10.03
C TYR A 767 0.56 14.32 9.96
N GLN A 768 -0.03 13.99 11.12
CA GLN A 768 -1.04 12.94 11.25
C GLN A 768 -2.31 13.28 10.46
N SER A 769 -2.67 14.57 10.42
CA SER A 769 -3.75 15.08 9.56
C SER A 769 -3.43 14.92 8.07
N LYS A 770 -2.18 15.18 7.65
CA LYS A 770 -1.73 15.00 6.25
C LYS A 770 -1.69 13.53 5.83
N ILE A 771 -1.19 12.62 6.69
CA ILE A 771 -1.26 11.16 6.46
C ILE A 771 -2.72 10.74 6.29
N LYS A 772 -3.60 11.15 7.21
CA LYS A 772 -5.03 10.79 7.15
C LYS A 772 -5.68 11.26 5.85
N MET A 773 -5.52 12.54 5.49
CA MET A 773 -6.07 13.07 4.24
C MET A 773 -5.52 12.36 3.00
N HIS A 774 -4.25 11.92 3.01
CA HIS A 774 -3.68 11.15 1.92
C HIS A 774 -4.28 9.73 1.84
N SER A 775 -4.40 9.03 2.98
CA SER A 775 -5.03 7.70 3.04
C SER A 775 -6.50 7.74 2.65
N ASP A 776 -7.27 8.73 3.12
CA ASP A 776 -8.67 8.93 2.74
C ASP A 776 -8.78 9.23 1.23
N SER A 777 -7.90 10.07 0.69
CA SER A 777 -7.81 10.34 -0.77
C SER A 777 -7.40 9.12 -1.60
N GLN A 778 -6.60 8.20 -1.03
CA GLN A 778 -6.26 6.92 -1.67
C GLN A 778 -7.47 5.98 -1.64
N HIS A 779 -8.16 5.85 -0.51
CA HIS A 779 -9.35 5.00 -0.39
C HIS A 779 -10.42 5.40 -1.41
N ASP A 780 -10.63 6.71 -1.59
CA ASP A 780 -11.55 7.30 -2.56
C ASP A 780 -11.20 6.95 -4.02
N ARG A 781 -9.91 6.85 -4.36
CA ARG A 781 -9.43 6.45 -5.69
C ARG A 781 -9.59 4.95 -5.89
N GLU A 782 -9.12 4.14 -4.95
CA GLU A 782 -9.21 2.69 -5.02
C GLU A 782 -10.67 2.20 -5.17
N ALA A 783 -11.61 2.88 -4.50
CA ALA A 783 -13.04 2.62 -4.62
C ALA A 783 -13.58 2.96 -6.01
N LYS A 784 -13.27 4.15 -6.55
CA LYS A 784 -13.70 4.60 -7.90
C LYS A 784 -13.06 3.75 -9.00
N ASP A 785 -11.79 3.39 -8.86
CA ASP A 785 -11.09 2.51 -9.80
C ASP A 785 -11.68 1.09 -9.79
N LEU A 786 -12.12 0.59 -8.62
CA LEU A 786 -12.83 -0.69 -8.53
C LEU A 786 -14.23 -0.60 -9.14
N GLU A 787 -15.01 0.43 -8.81
CA GLU A 787 -16.34 0.68 -9.36
C GLU A 787 -16.29 0.79 -10.90
N GLN A 788 -15.30 1.50 -11.45
CA GLN A 788 -15.08 1.59 -12.90
C GLN A 788 -14.70 0.23 -13.51
N ARG A 789 -13.80 -0.55 -12.89
CA ARG A 789 -13.45 -1.90 -13.38
C ARG A 789 -14.65 -2.84 -13.38
N VAL A 790 -15.43 -2.84 -12.30
CA VAL A 790 -16.66 -3.64 -12.16
C VAL A 790 -17.68 -3.22 -13.22
N SER A 791 -17.93 -1.92 -13.37
CA SER A 791 -18.87 -1.37 -14.36
C SER A 791 -18.49 -1.75 -15.80
N ILE A 792 -17.22 -1.59 -16.18
CA ILE A 792 -16.71 -2.01 -17.50
C ILE A 792 -16.84 -3.53 -17.68
N ARG A 793 -16.49 -4.34 -16.67
CA ARG A 793 -16.67 -5.80 -16.70
C ARG A 793 -18.14 -6.19 -16.85
N ARG A 794 -19.07 -5.41 -16.30
CA ARG A 794 -20.51 -5.66 -16.36
C ARG A 794 -21.06 -5.33 -17.76
N ALA A 795 -20.72 -4.16 -18.30
CA ALA A 795 -21.10 -3.76 -19.64
C ALA A 795 -20.56 -4.71 -20.73
N LEU A 796 -19.30 -5.16 -20.63
CA LEU A 796 -18.74 -6.15 -21.55
C LEU A 796 -19.41 -7.53 -21.44
N LEU A 797 -19.87 -7.91 -20.24
CA LEU A 797 -20.63 -9.15 -20.05
C LEU A 797 -22.05 -9.04 -20.63
N GLU A 798 -22.74 -7.91 -20.41
CA GLU A 798 -24.06 -7.64 -20.97
C GLU A 798 -24.02 -7.59 -22.51
N GLN A 799 -23.07 -6.86 -23.11
CA GLN A 799 -22.85 -6.86 -24.56
C GLN A 799 -22.64 -8.27 -25.10
N ARG A 800 -21.78 -9.06 -24.46
CA ARG A 800 -21.52 -10.46 -24.90
C ARG A 800 -22.77 -11.34 -24.78
N ILE A 801 -23.59 -11.14 -23.74
CA ILE A 801 -24.88 -11.84 -23.59
C ILE A 801 -25.83 -11.44 -24.72
N GLU A 802 -25.91 -10.16 -25.09
CA GLU A 802 -26.70 -9.68 -26.22
C GLU A 802 -26.23 -10.26 -27.57
N GLU A 803 -24.92 -10.30 -27.82
CA GLU A 803 -24.32 -10.90 -29.02
C GLU A 803 -24.61 -12.42 -29.12
N GLU A 804 -24.41 -13.17 -28.04
CA GLU A 804 -24.69 -14.62 -28.02
C GLU A 804 -26.20 -14.93 -28.13
N MET A 805 -27.07 -14.06 -27.60
CA MET A 805 -28.54 -14.17 -27.73
C MET A 805 -29.02 -13.81 -29.14
N LEU A 806 -28.47 -12.79 -29.77
CA LEU A 806 -28.73 -12.44 -31.17
C LEU A 806 -28.28 -13.57 -32.11
N SER A 807 -27.11 -14.17 -31.85
CA SER A 807 -26.63 -15.35 -32.57
C SER A 807 -27.59 -16.54 -32.43
N LEU A 808 -28.15 -16.79 -31.24
CA LEU A 808 -29.13 -17.86 -31.03
C LEU A 808 -30.45 -17.59 -31.77
N GLN A 809 -30.95 -16.36 -31.77
CA GLN A 809 -32.16 -15.97 -32.51
C GLN A 809 -31.96 -16.05 -34.04
N ASN A 810 -30.74 -15.82 -34.52
CA ASN A 810 -30.35 -16.08 -35.91
C ASN A 810 -30.33 -17.59 -36.24
N GLU A 811 -29.68 -18.43 -35.42
CA GLU A 811 -29.72 -19.91 -35.58
C GLU A 811 -31.18 -20.42 -35.59
N ARG A 812 -32.03 -19.87 -34.71
CA ARG A 812 -33.46 -20.18 -34.63
C ARG A 812 -34.19 -19.85 -35.93
N SER A 813 -33.97 -18.66 -36.49
CA SER A 813 -34.59 -18.21 -37.74
C SER A 813 -34.11 -19.01 -38.94
N GLU A 814 -32.81 -19.35 -38.99
CA GLU A 814 -32.21 -20.16 -40.05
C GLU A 814 -32.71 -21.61 -40.02
N ARG A 815 -32.75 -22.26 -38.86
CA ARG A 815 -33.28 -23.63 -38.71
C ARG A 815 -34.74 -23.74 -39.14
N ILE A 816 -35.57 -22.77 -38.76
CA ILE A 816 -36.99 -22.72 -39.15
C ILE A 816 -37.11 -22.55 -40.67
N ARG A 817 -36.33 -21.63 -41.26
CA ARG A 817 -36.28 -21.41 -42.72
C ARG A 817 -35.88 -22.69 -43.46
N THR A 818 -34.76 -23.30 -43.09
CA THR A 818 -34.22 -24.51 -43.72
C THR A 818 -35.21 -25.69 -43.64
N LEU A 819 -35.93 -25.84 -42.51
CA LEU A 819 -36.99 -26.85 -42.40
C LEU A 819 -38.13 -26.55 -43.38
N LEU A 820 -38.65 -25.32 -43.41
CA LEU A 820 -39.77 -24.94 -44.27
C LEU A 820 -39.41 -25.04 -45.77
N GLU A 821 -38.21 -24.62 -46.15
CA GLU A 821 -37.67 -24.77 -47.51
C GLU A 821 -37.58 -26.25 -47.90
N ARG A 822 -37.04 -27.12 -47.03
CA ARG A 822 -37.01 -28.57 -47.26
C ARG A 822 -38.42 -29.16 -47.42
N GLN A 823 -39.36 -28.77 -46.55
CA GLN A 823 -40.74 -29.25 -46.59
C GLN A 823 -41.47 -28.78 -47.86
N ALA A 824 -41.19 -27.57 -48.34
CA ALA A 824 -41.70 -27.06 -49.62
C ALA A 824 -41.16 -27.87 -50.81
N HIS A 825 -39.84 -28.10 -50.89
CA HIS A 825 -39.24 -28.92 -51.95
C HIS A 825 -39.77 -30.37 -51.96
N GLU A 826 -39.99 -30.98 -50.79
CA GLU A 826 -40.63 -32.29 -50.69
C GLU A 826 -42.08 -32.28 -51.20
N MET A 827 -42.84 -31.22 -50.93
CA MET A 827 -44.22 -31.06 -51.40
C MET A 827 -44.27 -30.83 -52.93
N GLU A 828 -43.40 -29.98 -53.47
CA GLU A 828 -43.29 -29.73 -54.90
C GLU A 828 -42.87 -30.98 -55.67
N ALA A 829 -41.92 -31.76 -55.13
CA ALA A 829 -41.53 -33.05 -55.70
C ALA A 829 -42.70 -34.05 -55.67
N PHE A 830 -43.44 -34.11 -54.55
CA PHE A 830 -44.61 -34.98 -54.41
C PHE A 830 -45.74 -34.59 -55.38
N ASP A 831 -46.08 -33.32 -55.50
CA ASP A 831 -47.14 -32.86 -56.40
C ASP A 831 -46.71 -32.97 -57.88
N SER A 832 -45.43 -32.75 -58.20
CA SER A 832 -44.86 -32.98 -59.53
C SER A 832 -44.90 -34.46 -59.95
N GLU A 833 -44.58 -35.38 -59.04
CA GLU A 833 -44.74 -36.82 -59.29
C GLU A 833 -46.22 -37.18 -59.47
N SER A 834 -47.12 -36.59 -58.68
CA SER A 834 -48.58 -36.81 -58.80
C SER A 834 -49.12 -36.36 -60.16
N MET A 835 -48.66 -35.21 -60.66
CA MET A 835 -49.01 -34.69 -61.99
C MET A 835 -48.51 -35.61 -63.11
N ARG A 836 -47.31 -36.18 -62.99
CA ARG A 836 -46.78 -37.18 -63.95
C ARG A 836 -47.60 -38.48 -63.96
N LEU A 837 -48.23 -38.84 -62.85
CA LEU A 837 -49.14 -39.98 -62.73
C LEU A 837 -50.58 -39.65 -63.19
N GLY A 838 -50.83 -38.43 -63.68
CA GLY A 838 -52.13 -38.01 -64.22
C GLY A 838 -53.11 -37.40 -63.21
N PHE A 839 -52.69 -37.16 -61.96
CA PHE A 839 -53.52 -36.52 -60.95
C PHE A 839 -53.35 -35.00 -60.96
N SER A 840 -54.45 -34.25 -61.12
CA SER A 840 -54.42 -32.78 -61.04
C SER A 840 -54.28 -32.30 -59.59
N GLY A 841 -53.63 -31.14 -59.38
CA GLY A 841 -53.46 -30.55 -58.05
C GLY A 841 -54.78 -30.36 -57.27
N MET A 842 -55.87 -30.00 -57.96
CA MET A 842 -57.20 -29.89 -57.33
C MET A 842 -57.79 -31.25 -56.91
N ALA A 843 -57.49 -32.34 -57.62
CA ALA A 843 -57.90 -33.68 -57.20
C ALA A 843 -57.13 -34.16 -55.96
N LEU A 844 -55.95 -33.60 -55.68
CA LEU A 844 -55.08 -34.01 -54.57
C LEU A 844 -55.30 -33.20 -53.28
N SER A 845 -55.91 -32.01 -53.37
CA SER A 845 -56.26 -31.17 -52.21
C SER A 845 -57.55 -31.59 -51.50
N GLY A 846 -58.38 -32.43 -52.12
CA GLY A 846 -59.61 -32.93 -51.52
C GLY A 846 -60.79 -31.95 -51.54
N ALA A 847 -60.78 -30.96 -52.44
CA ALA A 847 -61.92 -30.07 -52.65
C ALA A 847 -63.19 -30.85 -53.06
N PRO A 848 -64.40 -30.45 -52.58
CA PRO A 848 -65.63 -31.16 -52.87
C PRO A 848 -65.99 -31.10 -54.37
N GLY A 849 -66.20 -32.28 -54.96
CA GLY A 849 -66.30 -32.46 -56.41
C GLY A 849 -67.66 -32.18 -57.05
N GLU A 850 -68.29 -31.03 -56.77
CA GLU A 850 -69.52 -30.59 -57.49
C GLU A 850 -69.22 -30.04 -58.90
N ALA A 851 -68.43 -30.79 -59.69
CA ALA A 851 -67.99 -30.38 -61.03
C ALA A 851 -67.81 -31.55 -62.03
N PHE A 852 -68.18 -32.79 -61.68
CA PHE A 852 -67.96 -33.99 -62.53
C PHE A 852 -69.27 -34.65 -63.00
N SER A 853 -70.14 -33.86 -63.66
CA SER A 853 -71.37 -34.35 -64.32
C SER A 853 -71.64 -33.66 -65.67
N GLN A 854 -70.69 -33.73 -66.60
CA GLN A 854 -70.95 -33.81 -68.06
C GLN A 854 -69.68 -34.19 -68.84
N GLY A 855 -69.86 -34.75 -70.04
CA GLY A 855 -68.78 -35.28 -70.87
C GLY A 855 -68.11 -34.24 -71.80
N TYR A 856 -66.98 -34.64 -72.39
CA TYR A 856 -66.22 -33.86 -73.39
C TYR A 856 -67.06 -33.43 -74.60
N PRO A 857 -66.77 -32.23 -75.13
CA PRO A 857 -66.45 -32.10 -76.56
C PRO A 857 -65.01 -31.67 -76.83
N ALA A 858 -64.64 -31.65 -78.13
CA ALA A 858 -63.32 -31.30 -78.66
C ALA A 858 -63.15 -29.76 -78.89
N PRO A 859 -61.93 -29.25 -79.19
CA PRO A 859 -61.59 -27.85 -78.91
C PRO A 859 -61.62 -26.84 -80.08
N ALA A 860 -61.58 -25.56 -79.68
CA ALA A 860 -61.03 -24.37 -80.35
C ALA A 860 -61.85 -23.63 -81.45
N ALA A 861 -62.18 -22.35 -81.16
CA ALA A 861 -62.19 -21.23 -82.12
C ALA A 861 -62.00 -19.88 -81.38
N ALA A 862 -61.45 -18.89 -82.08
CA ALA A 862 -60.78 -17.69 -81.57
C ALA A 862 -61.63 -16.51 -81.02
N ALA A 863 -61.08 -15.80 -80.00
CA ALA A 863 -60.98 -14.33 -79.83
C ALA A 863 -62.28 -13.45 -79.84
N PRO A 864 -62.24 -12.11 -79.64
CA PRO A 864 -61.19 -11.19 -79.12
C PRO A 864 -61.62 -10.39 -77.83
N PRO A 865 -60.80 -9.47 -77.26
CA PRO A 865 -61.14 -8.60 -76.10
C PRO A 865 -61.55 -7.17 -76.58
N PRO A 866 -61.61 -6.09 -75.75
CA PRO A 866 -61.62 -5.90 -74.27
C PRO A 866 -62.96 -5.21 -73.85
N PRO A 867 -63.10 -4.21 -72.93
CA PRO A 867 -62.35 -3.77 -71.72
C PRO A 867 -63.27 -3.57 -70.46
N GLY A 868 -62.74 -2.96 -69.37
CA GLY A 868 -63.52 -2.00 -68.55
C GLY A 868 -63.61 -2.18 -67.01
N GLY A 869 -62.90 -1.32 -66.26
CA GLY A 869 -63.47 -0.52 -65.16
C GLY A 869 -63.98 -1.14 -63.84
N SER A 870 -63.08 -1.27 -62.85
CA SER A 870 -63.22 -0.80 -61.45
C SER A 870 -64.46 -1.11 -60.57
N SER A 871 -64.31 -2.02 -59.59
CA SER A 871 -64.61 -1.84 -58.14
C SER A 871 -64.13 -3.11 -57.38
N ALA A 872 -63.16 -3.12 -56.46
CA ALA A 872 -63.02 -2.46 -55.13
C ALA A 872 -64.01 -3.07 -54.10
N TRP A 873 -63.65 -3.55 -52.89
CA TRP A 873 -62.49 -3.40 -51.97
C TRP A 873 -62.27 -4.73 -51.17
N PRO A 874 -61.40 -4.85 -50.13
CA PRO A 874 -60.07 -4.29 -49.85
C PRO A 874 -58.99 -5.38 -49.62
N SER A 875 -57.72 -5.00 -49.41
CA SER A 875 -56.70 -5.86 -48.78
C SER A 875 -55.60 -5.00 -48.12
N ARG A 876 -55.00 -5.48 -47.02
CA ARG A 876 -53.98 -4.75 -46.23
C ARG A 876 -52.82 -5.69 -45.82
N PRO A 877 -51.64 -5.59 -46.46
CA PRO A 877 -50.49 -6.45 -46.16
C PRO A 877 -49.47 -5.82 -45.18
N VAL A 878 -48.45 -6.61 -44.83
CA VAL A 878 -47.38 -6.35 -43.83
C VAL A 878 -46.11 -5.77 -44.49
N PRO A 879 -45.34 -4.88 -43.83
CA PRO A 879 -44.09 -4.35 -44.37
C PRO A 879 -42.84 -5.23 -44.07
N PRO A 880 -41.88 -5.33 -45.01
CA PRO A 880 -40.52 -5.85 -44.79
C PRO A 880 -39.48 -4.72 -44.52
N PRO A 881 -38.23 -5.05 -44.11
CA PRO A 881 -37.24 -4.07 -43.63
C PRO A 881 -36.32 -3.49 -44.73
N ALA A 882 -35.46 -2.56 -44.35
CA ALA A 882 -34.39 -1.97 -45.16
C ALA A 882 -33.05 -1.94 -44.41
N SER A 883 -31.95 -1.84 -45.15
CA SER A 883 -30.59 -1.55 -44.67
C SER A 883 -29.88 -0.58 -45.63
N GLU A 884 -28.74 -0.06 -45.21
CA GLU A 884 -27.91 0.96 -45.87
C GLU A 884 -27.25 0.43 -47.18
N GLU A 885 -26.57 1.21 -48.05
CA GLU A 885 -25.61 2.29 -47.74
C GLU A 885 -25.26 3.24 -48.93
N ASP A 886 -24.64 4.38 -48.59
CA ASP A 886 -23.54 5.09 -49.28
C ASP A 886 -23.79 6.35 -50.18
N ARG A 887 -22.81 7.28 -50.07
CA ARG A 887 -22.35 8.40 -50.96
C ARG A 887 -22.98 9.83 -50.98
N LEU A 888 -22.20 10.73 -50.35
CA LEU A 888 -21.52 11.93 -50.91
C LEU A 888 -22.10 13.37 -50.75
N GLY A 889 -21.22 14.24 -50.22
CA GLY A 889 -21.26 15.72 -50.33
C GLY A 889 -21.75 16.45 -49.06
N GLY A 890 -21.06 17.47 -48.53
CA GLY A 890 -19.76 18.07 -48.87
C GLY A 890 -19.35 19.11 -47.80
N ALA A 891 -18.05 19.45 -47.71
CA ALA A 891 -17.49 20.20 -46.56
C ALA A 891 -17.40 21.73 -46.74
N ARG A 892 -17.50 22.49 -45.64
CA ARG A 892 -16.96 23.86 -45.49
C ARG A 892 -16.62 24.22 -44.04
N ARG A 893 -15.75 25.22 -43.86
CA ARG A 893 -15.17 25.67 -42.57
C ARG A 893 -15.85 26.94 -42.03
N GLY A 894 -15.80 27.11 -40.70
CA GLY A 894 -16.12 28.33 -39.94
C GLY A 894 -16.79 27.96 -38.61
N GLY A 895 -16.39 28.44 -37.43
CA GLY A 895 -15.33 29.40 -37.09
C GLY A 895 -15.92 30.76 -36.67
N GLY A 896 -16.00 30.98 -35.36
CA GLY A 896 -16.52 32.22 -34.77
C GLY A 896 -17.01 32.00 -33.34
N SER A 897 -16.58 32.88 -32.44
CA SER A 897 -17.04 32.97 -31.05
C SER A 897 -18.14 34.02 -30.90
N ASP A 898 -18.81 33.98 -29.74
CA ASP A 898 -19.14 35.12 -28.86
C ASP A 898 -20.64 35.37 -28.57
N GLY A 899 -20.92 35.83 -27.34
CA GLY A 899 -22.23 36.21 -26.80
C GLY A 899 -23.19 35.06 -26.44
N GLY A 900 -23.98 35.12 -25.36
CA GLY A 900 -23.95 36.08 -24.25
C GLY A 900 -25.24 36.13 -23.43
N LEU A 901 -25.09 36.28 -22.09
CA LEU A 901 -26.03 36.94 -21.16
C LEU A 901 -27.49 36.43 -20.99
N SER A 902 -27.73 35.84 -19.81
CA SER A 902 -28.55 36.43 -18.71
C SER A 902 -29.84 35.74 -18.19
N ARG A 903 -30.04 35.97 -16.87
CA ARG A 903 -31.29 35.94 -16.07
C ARG A 903 -31.92 34.60 -15.67
N SER A 904 -31.45 34.12 -14.51
CA SER A 904 -32.20 34.13 -13.24
C SER A 904 -33.75 34.06 -13.25
N THR A 905 -34.28 33.05 -12.55
CA THR A 905 -35.22 33.26 -11.42
C THR A 905 -35.15 32.09 -10.43
N SER A 906 -35.37 32.39 -9.14
CA SER A 906 -35.47 31.42 -8.05
C SER A 906 -36.89 31.40 -7.49
N VAL A 907 -37.49 30.22 -7.33
CA VAL A 907 -38.71 30.04 -6.50
C VAL A 907 -38.58 28.76 -5.67
N THR A 908 -38.80 28.89 -4.37
CA THR A 908 -38.86 27.81 -3.38
C THR A 908 -40.27 27.24 -3.23
N SER A 909 -40.39 25.95 -2.93
CA SER A 909 -41.43 25.46 -2.02
C SER A 909 -41.05 24.12 -1.38
N HIS A 910 -41.03 24.08 -0.04
CA HIS A 910 -41.20 22.85 0.72
C HIS A 910 -42.69 22.59 0.89
N ILE A 911 -43.12 21.33 0.79
CA ILE A 911 -44.35 20.86 1.46
C ILE A 911 -43.99 19.61 2.25
N SER A 912 -44.17 19.68 3.55
CA SER A 912 -44.15 18.53 4.45
C SER A 912 -45.54 17.93 4.55
N ASN A 913 -45.63 16.60 4.60
CA ASN A 913 -46.71 15.92 5.30
C ASN A 913 -46.20 14.57 5.79
N GLY A 914 -46.57 14.20 7.02
CA GLY A 914 -46.22 12.92 7.61
C GLY A 914 -47.33 12.43 8.51
N SER A 915 -47.43 11.12 8.64
CA SER A 915 -48.33 10.47 9.59
C SER A 915 -47.73 9.14 10.05
N HIS A 916 -47.84 8.87 11.34
CA HIS A 916 -47.47 7.59 11.95
C HIS A 916 -48.39 6.47 11.45
N LEU A 917 -47.88 5.23 11.39
CA LEU A 917 -48.28 4.22 12.38
C LEU A 917 -47.35 3.00 12.37
N SER A 918 -47.06 2.50 13.57
CA SER A 918 -46.38 1.24 13.86
C SER A 918 -47.40 0.14 14.15
N TYR A 919 -47.08 -1.13 13.89
CA TYR A 919 -47.14 -2.22 14.90
C TYR A 919 -46.69 -3.57 14.32
N SER A 920 -46.14 -4.42 15.21
CA SER A 920 -45.62 -5.79 15.00
C SER A 920 -44.17 -5.84 14.50
#